data_AF-A0A0Q9TII8-F1
#
_entry.id   AF-A0A0Q9TII8-F1
#
_cell.length_a   1.000
_cell.length_b   1.000
_cell.length_c   1.000
_cell.angle_alpha   90.00
_cell.angle_beta   90.00
_cell.angle_gamma   90.00
#
_symmetry.space_group_name_H-M   'P 1'
#
loop_
_entity.id
_entity.type
_entity.pdbx_description
1 polymer ?
#
loop_
_entity_poly.entity_id
_entity_poly.type
_entity_poly.pdbx_seq_one_letter_code
_entity_poly.pdbx_strand_id
1 'polypeptide(L)'
;MVGPTHPHKGGVAAHTTMLAHHLADAGHDVTLVSWAHLYPSKLHHADASVPDGVPEVPPFPRTIRALSWARPDTWVRAGRRLRDVDAILVVHVMPPVVPAHLALLRAAGAVPGGAGPRPQSVVVCHNVLPHEPHPGDARLMSALFSRVDSVLVHSADQATVAHDLGARRVSVADLPPHLPGGDPILRGPRPGPTRLLALGLIREYKGIDVLLRAMRSVPEVTLTIAGEIWGANRGVIGRLASDPALAGRVEIRDGYVPADALAALLADHDVLALPYRSATASQNVILGHAHGLPVLASDIAPFSQQVDDGVNGILVPPEDERALAGALRRLGDPDVRRRLAEGVQTPDLSGPWAHYLGTLEALSVDESVLLGEPGGSYAVAPDPDDPDDPDDRDDPDDPDDPDDPDELEPADQTSDETAAGDRGLLPRTGRLLGHGARHVAGRVRRSATRAVAARRPLVSLRPDDLPEWVLATDVLGEPDEADDARRLSRILGLPRSLDSVSAWAALGSLAAILRVRDDGRRSAVIVDEGGTRSLLSRWARAVGFAPVEIDFTGAHPSVAALDVDTGSLDVIVRIHPNGCDADDVDHVLEQASWALRSGGLLVVTVPIGPRAAEGAVGPADVRGILARAHDLGFVLIGDLDGDVNSRMREAASRARADDAAYGLVRLTLRRR
;
A
#
# COMPACT_ATOMS: atom_id res chain seq x y z
N MET A 1 8.78 -10.89 18.42
CA MET A 1 7.40 -11.28 18.07
C MET A 1 6.96 -12.51 18.85
N VAL A 2 5.67 -12.62 19.21
CA VAL A 2 5.07 -13.75 19.94
C VAL A 2 3.80 -14.19 19.21
N GLY A 3 3.71 -15.45 18.76
CA GLY A 3 2.53 -15.93 18.03
C GLY A 3 2.66 -17.37 17.52
N PRO A 4 1.58 -17.95 16.96
CA PRO A 4 1.66 -19.25 16.31
C PRO A 4 2.46 -19.16 15.00
N THR A 5 3.23 -20.20 14.69
CA THR A 5 3.94 -20.38 13.41
C THR A 5 3.96 -21.88 13.11
N HIS A 6 4.49 -22.28 11.96
CA HIS A 6 4.73 -23.68 11.62
C HIS A 6 5.31 -24.45 12.83
N PRO A 7 4.84 -25.67 13.18
CA PRO A 7 3.95 -26.54 12.42
C PRO A 7 2.47 -26.21 12.50
N HIS A 8 2.06 -25.18 13.26
CA HIS A 8 0.65 -24.80 13.33
C HIS A 8 0.15 -24.33 11.96
N LYS A 9 -1.05 -24.78 11.57
CA LYS A 9 -1.64 -24.53 10.24
C LYS A 9 -2.50 -23.26 10.19
N GLY A 10 -2.72 -22.76 8.98
CA GLY A 10 -3.70 -21.72 8.68
C GLY A 10 -3.16 -20.30 8.65
N GLY A 11 -3.99 -19.38 8.13
CA GLY A 11 -3.58 -18.01 7.77
C GLY A 11 -2.88 -17.25 8.88
N VAL A 12 -3.30 -17.38 10.15
CA VAL A 12 -2.64 -16.64 11.24
C VAL A 12 -1.20 -17.10 11.48
N ALA A 13 -0.92 -18.39 11.33
CA ALA A 13 0.43 -18.93 11.46
C ALA A 13 1.33 -18.50 10.28
N ALA A 14 0.77 -18.52 9.06
CA ALA A 14 1.42 -17.99 7.87
C ALA A 14 1.71 -16.49 8.01
N HIS A 15 0.72 -15.68 8.39
CA HIS A 15 0.87 -14.24 8.68
C HIS A 15 1.99 -13.98 9.69
N THR A 16 1.99 -14.69 10.82
CA THR A 16 3.00 -14.48 11.88
C THR A 16 4.40 -14.75 11.37
N THR A 17 4.55 -15.76 10.51
CA THR A 17 5.84 -16.14 9.91
C THR A 17 6.28 -15.10 8.87
N MET A 18 5.38 -14.70 7.97
CA MET A 18 5.66 -13.69 6.95
C MET A 18 5.95 -12.32 7.58
N LEU A 19 5.23 -11.92 8.62
CA LEU A 19 5.50 -10.69 9.35
C LEU A 19 6.90 -10.69 9.97
N ALA A 20 7.39 -11.84 10.45
CA ALA A 20 8.75 -11.94 10.97
C ALA A 20 9.82 -11.76 9.88
N HIS A 21 9.61 -12.34 8.69
CA HIS A 21 10.48 -12.09 7.52
C HIS A 21 10.45 -10.63 7.12
N HIS A 22 9.26 -10.05 6.93
CA HIS A 22 9.11 -8.67 6.48
C HIS A 22 9.70 -7.64 7.46
N LEU A 23 9.59 -7.86 8.78
CA LEU A 23 10.28 -7.03 9.77
C LEU A 23 11.81 -7.21 9.70
N ALA A 24 12.30 -8.43 9.52
CA ALA A 24 13.75 -8.67 9.38
C ALA A 24 14.32 -8.05 8.10
N ASP A 25 13.60 -8.15 6.97
CA ASP A 25 13.95 -7.54 5.69
C ASP A 25 13.92 -6.01 5.78
N ALA A 26 13.06 -5.44 6.63
CA ALA A 26 13.04 -4.02 6.96
C ALA A 26 14.15 -3.58 7.93
N GLY A 27 15.07 -4.49 8.31
CA GLY A 27 16.25 -4.20 9.12
C GLY A 27 16.08 -4.39 10.63
N HIS A 28 14.93 -4.91 11.10
CA HIS A 28 14.71 -5.13 12.53
C HIS A 28 15.39 -6.41 13.04
N ASP A 29 15.89 -6.40 14.28
CA ASP A 29 16.39 -7.60 14.94
C ASP A 29 15.24 -8.49 15.45
N VAL A 30 14.73 -9.37 14.58
CA VAL A 30 13.53 -10.15 14.88
C VAL A 30 13.85 -11.51 15.49
N THR A 31 13.24 -11.78 16.64
CA THR A 31 13.11 -13.14 17.20
C THR A 31 11.63 -13.53 17.29
N LEU A 32 11.28 -14.70 16.75
CA LEU A 32 9.91 -15.22 16.77
C LEU A 32 9.75 -16.25 17.90
N VAL A 33 9.00 -15.91 18.94
CA VAL A 33 8.68 -16.82 20.05
C VAL A 33 7.33 -17.49 19.77
N SER A 34 7.32 -18.81 19.75
CA SER A 34 6.13 -19.60 19.43
C SER A 34 5.89 -20.76 20.39
N TRP A 35 4.85 -21.53 20.09
CA TRP A 35 4.31 -22.58 20.93
C TRP A 35 4.87 -23.94 20.55
N ALA A 36 5.52 -24.61 21.51
CA ALA A 36 5.84 -26.02 21.42
C ALA A 36 4.57 -26.89 21.51
N HIS A 37 3.60 -26.47 22.34
CA HIS A 37 2.29 -27.12 22.48
C HIS A 37 1.20 -26.06 22.57
N LEU A 38 0.48 -25.86 21.47
CA LEU A 38 -0.59 -24.87 21.33
C LEU A 38 -1.95 -25.54 21.60
N TYR A 39 -2.58 -25.17 22.71
CA TYR A 39 -3.88 -25.65 23.24
C TYR A 39 -4.04 -27.17 23.48
N PRO A 40 -5.02 -27.58 24.31
CA PRO A 40 -5.51 -28.96 24.37
C PRO A 40 -6.40 -29.27 23.15
N SER A 41 -6.34 -30.50 22.64
CA SER A 41 -7.19 -30.97 21.52
C SER A 41 -8.70 -30.84 21.75
N LYS A 42 -9.16 -30.74 23.00
CA LYS A 42 -10.58 -30.51 23.32
C LYS A 42 -11.06 -29.08 23.04
N LEU A 43 -10.16 -28.11 22.91
CA LEU A 43 -10.48 -26.74 22.51
C LEU A 43 -10.36 -26.55 20.98
N HIS A 44 -9.95 -27.58 20.24
CA HIS A 44 -9.74 -27.53 18.80
C HIS A 44 -10.05 -28.89 18.16
N HIS A 45 -11.17 -29.02 17.45
CA HIS A 45 -11.67 -30.31 16.94
C HIS A 45 -10.94 -30.89 15.72
N ALA A 46 -9.80 -30.31 15.30
CA ALA A 46 -8.96 -30.82 14.21
C ALA A 46 -7.47 -30.66 14.57
N ASP A 47 -6.62 -31.52 14.01
CA ASP A 47 -5.16 -31.46 14.16
C ASP A 47 -4.68 -30.04 13.85
N ALA A 48 -4.12 -29.36 14.85
CA ALA A 48 -3.71 -27.95 14.73
C ALA A 48 -2.44 -27.78 13.87
N SER A 49 -1.81 -28.89 13.46
CA SER A 49 -0.58 -28.91 12.68
C SER A 49 -0.83 -29.19 11.20
N VAL A 50 0.04 -28.68 10.34
CA VAL A 50 0.07 -29.02 8.92
C VAL A 50 0.38 -30.52 8.78
N PRO A 51 -0.45 -31.30 8.07
CA PRO A 51 -0.15 -32.70 7.75
C PRO A 51 1.22 -32.86 7.07
N ASP A 52 1.94 -33.92 7.40
CA ASP A 52 3.28 -34.25 6.89
C ASP A 52 4.40 -33.23 7.19
N GLY A 53 4.09 -32.14 7.90
CA GLY A 53 5.07 -31.16 8.38
C GLY A 53 5.65 -30.26 7.30
N VAL A 54 5.06 -30.20 6.10
CA VAL A 54 5.49 -29.27 5.04
C VAL A 54 5.01 -27.86 5.39
N PRO A 55 5.88 -26.84 5.47
CA PRO A 55 5.47 -25.48 5.77
C PRO A 55 4.59 -24.86 4.67
N GLU A 56 3.52 -24.16 5.06
CA GLU A 56 2.66 -23.36 4.13
C GLU A 56 3.41 -22.15 3.53
N VAL A 57 4.37 -21.62 4.29
CA VAL A 57 5.25 -20.50 3.91
C VAL A 57 6.67 -20.79 4.41
N PRO A 58 7.72 -20.19 3.83
CA PRO A 58 9.10 -20.39 4.28
C PRO A 58 9.26 -20.14 5.80
N PRO A 59 9.72 -21.13 6.59
CA PRO A 59 9.91 -20.96 8.03
C PRO A 59 10.88 -19.83 8.35
N PHE A 60 10.62 -19.09 9.43
CA PHE A 60 11.54 -18.05 9.90
C PHE A 60 12.70 -18.66 10.71
N PRO A 61 13.98 -18.44 10.34
CA PRO A 61 15.11 -19.11 10.98
C PRO A 61 15.23 -18.88 12.49
N ARG A 62 15.01 -17.64 12.97
CA ARG A 62 15.14 -17.27 14.39
C ARG A 62 13.87 -17.53 15.20
N THR A 63 13.33 -18.75 15.08
CA THR A 63 12.11 -19.19 15.77
C THR A 63 12.42 -20.00 17.03
N ILE A 64 11.93 -19.54 18.18
CA ILE A 64 12.06 -20.19 19.48
C ILE A 64 10.72 -20.74 19.94
N ARG A 65 10.59 -22.07 20.04
CA ARG A 65 9.36 -22.74 20.53
C ARG A 65 9.39 -22.92 22.04
N ALA A 66 9.19 -21.83 22.78
CA ALA A 66 9.30 -21.81 24.24
C ALA A 66 7.95 -21.99 24.97
N LEU A 67 6.83 -21.65 24.35
CA LEU A 67 5.54 -21.59 25.02
C LEU A 67 4.85 -22.95 25.03
N SER A 68 4.26 -23.33 26.16
CA SER A 68 3.45 -24.54 26.26
C SER A 68 2.19 -24.25 27.06
N TRP A 69 1.03 -24.61 26.49
CA TRP A 69 -0.24 -24.47 27.17
C TRP A 69 -0.29 -25.27 28.48
N ALA A 70 0.27 -26.48 28.47
CA ALA A 70 0.31 -27.37 29.62
C ALA A 70 1.27 -26.92 30.73
N ARG A 71 2.11 -25.91 30.47
CA ARG A 71 3.16 -25.45 31.39
C ARG A 71 3.17 -23.92 31.53
N PRO A 72 2.33 -23.34 32.40
CA PRO A 72 2.26 -21.89 32.60
C PRO A 72 3.58 -21.23 33.02
N ASP A 73 4.50 -21.97 33.67
CA ASP A 73 5.84 -21.48 34.01
C ASP A 73 6.65 -21.08 32.76
N THR A 74 6.36 -21.71 31.62
CA THR A 74 7.02 -21.40 30.35
C THR A 74 6.69 -20.00 29.84
N TRP A 75 5.48 -19.49 30.12
CA TRP A 75 5.06 -18.15 29.70
C TRP A 75 5.87 -17.08 30.43
N VAL A 76 6.04 -17.27 31.75
CA VAL A 76 6.84 -16.38 32.61
C VAL A 76 8.32 -16.46 32.23
N ARG A 77 8.87 -17.67 32.01
CA ARG A 77 10.27 -17.86 31.60
C ARG A 77 10.55 -17.20 30.26
N ALA A 78 9.64 -17.33 29.29
CA ALA A 78 9.75 -16.67 28.00
C ALA A 78 9.71 -15.14 28.17
N GLY A 79 8.76 -14.60 28.93
CA GLY A 79 8.67 -13.16 29.19
C GLY A 79 9.93 -12.59 29.83
N ARG A 80 10.54 -13.28 30.81
CA ARG A 80 11.81 -12.83 31.42
C ARG A 80 12.98 -12.70 30.43
N ARG A 81 12.96 -13.45 29.33
CA ARG A 81 13.97 -13.38 28.26
C ARG A 81 13.71 -12.26 27.25
N LEU A 82 12.56 -11.60 27.34
CA LEU A 82 12.13 -10.53 26.45
C LEU A 82 12.20 -9.15 27.14
N ARG A 83 13.01 -9.00 28.19
CA ARG A 83 13.13 -7.74 28.94
C ARG A 83 13.96 -6.68 28.22
N ASP A 84 14.94 -7.12 27.46
CA ASP A 84 15.96 -6.27 26.84
C ASP A 84 15.68 -6.02 25.35
N VAL A 85 14.41 -6.07 24.95
CA VAL A 85 13.97 -5.79 23.57
C VAL A 85 13.21 -4.47 23.51
N ASP A 86 13.20 -3.81 22.36
CA ASP A 86 12.49 -2.53 22.21
C ASP A 86 10.97 -2.70 22.18
N ALA A 87 10.48 -3.77 21.55
CA ALA A 87 9.05 -4.03 21.40
C ALA A 87 8.69 -5.53 21.42
N ILE A 88 7.50 -5.83 21.95
CA ILE A 88 6.89 -7.16 21.96
C ILE A 88 5.58 -7.09 21.19
N LEU A 89 5.62 -7.58 19.95
CA LEU A 89 4.45 -7.79 19.13
C LEU A 89 3.80 -9.13 19.46
N VAL A 90 2.56 -9.12 19.93
CA VAL A 90 1.76 -10.30 20.27
C VAL A 90 0.69 -10.52 19.20
N VAL A 91 0.82 -11.59 18.42
CA VAL A 91 -0.22 -12.00 17.47
C VAL A 91 -1.30 -12.78 18.21
N HIS A 92 -2.43 -12.12 18.43
CA HIS A 92 -3.56 -12.66 19.16
C HIS A 92 -4.52 -13.42 18.24
N VAL A 93 -4.84 -14.65 18.64
CA VAL A 93 -5.65 -15.58 17.81
C VAL A 93 -7.01 -15.94 18.42
N MET A 94 -7.13 -16.01 19.75
CA MET A 94 -8.39 -16.29 20.42
C MET A 94 -8.37 -15.90 21.91
N PRO A 95 -9.52 -15.53 22.51
CA PRO A 95 -9.60 -15.05 23.89
C PRO A 95 -9.03 -15.99 24.96
N PRO A 96 -9.18 -17.33 24.89
CA PRO A 96 -8.61 -18.22 25.92
C PRO A 96 -7.09 -18.09 26.16
N VAL A 97 -6.30 -17.56 25.21
CA VAL A 97 -4.85 -17.36 25.38
C VAL A 97 -4.49 -16.17 26.25
N VAL A 98 -5.42 -15.22 26.44
CA VAL A 98 -5.14 -13.96 27.15
C VAL A 98 -4.33 -14.15 28.44
N PRO A 99 -4.61 -15.13 29.32
CA PRO A 99 -3.81 -15.35 30.53
C PRO A 99 -2.32 -15.58 30.24
N ALA A 100 -1.99 -16.31 29.17
CA ALA A 100 -0.61 -16.57 28.76
C ALA A 100 0.08 -15.31 28.24
N HIS A 101 -0.61 -14.51 27.42
CA HIS A 101 -0.11 -13.22 26.94
C HIS A 101 0.19 -12.28 28.11
N LEU A 102 -0.76 -12.13 29.04
CA LEU A 102 -0.60 -11.27 30.21
C LEU A 102 0.53 -11.74 31.15
N ALA A 103 0.67 -13.05 31.36
CA ALA A 103 1.77 -13.59 32.17
C ALA A 103 3.14 -13.30 31.53
N LEU A 104 3.24 -13.47 30.20
CA LEU A 104 4.45 -13.17 29.44
C LEU A 104 4.80 -11.68 29.48
N LEU A 105 3.85 -10.81 29.14
CA LEU A 105 4.07 -9.36 29.12
C LEU A 105 4.45 -8.81 30.50
N ARG A 106 3.78 -9.27 31.57
CA ARG A 106 4.15 -8.90 32.95
C ARG A 106 5.58 -9.33 33.30
N ALA A 107 5.97 -10.55 32.92
CA ALA A 107 7.31 -11.05 33.21
C ALA A 107 8.43 -10.34 32.43
N ALA A 108 8.08 -9.82 31.24
CA ALA A 108 8.92 -8.98 30.40
C ALA A 108 9.00 -7.52 30.86
N GLY A 109 8.15 -7.08 31.80
CA GLY A 109 8.04 -5.67 32.18
C GLY A 109 7.34 -4.81 31.12
N ALA A 110 6.66 -5.43 30.16
CA ALA A 110 6.01 -4.77 29.02
C ALA A 110 4.53 -4.45 29.28
N VAL A 111 4.13 -4.23 30.55
CA VAL A 111 2.79 -3.78 30.91
C VAL A 111 2.89 -2.30 31.32
N PRO A 112 2.01 -1.41 30.86
CA PRO A 112 2.06 0.01 31.21
C PRO A 112 2.01 0.27 32.72
N GLY A 113 2.76 1.26 33.21
CA GLY A 113 2.64 1.79 34.59
C GLY A 113 3.89 1.81 35.47
N GLY A 114 5.10 1.61 34.92
CA GLY A 114 6.37 1.74 35.65
C GLY A 114 7.22 2.93 35.19
N ALA A 115 8.12 3.42 36.05
CA ALA A 115 9.11 4.44 35.69
C ALA A 115 10.38 3.77 35.12
N GLY A 116 10.75 4.11 33.88
CA GLY A 116 11.97 3.65 33.21
C GLY A 116 11.72 3.03 31.81
N PRO A 117 12.81 2.80 31.04
CA PRO A 117 12.72 2.19 29.72
C PRO A 117 12.19 0.75 29.83
N ARG A 118 11.24 0.41 28.95
CA ARG A 118 10.61 -0.91 28.89
C ARG A 118 10.24 -1.27 27.45
N PRO A 119 10.07 -2.56 27.13
CA PRO A 119 9.53 -2.95 25.84
C PRO A 119 8.11 -2.41 25.63
N GLN A 120 7.84 -1.87 24.44
CA GLN A 120 6.48 -1.50 24.01
C GLN A 120 5.67 -2.74 23.64
N SER A 121 4.43 -2.84 24.11
CA SER A 121 3.56 -3.98 23.88
C SER A 121 2.51 -3.66 22.83
N VAL A 122 2.59 -4.35 21.69
CA VAL A 122 1.63 -4.19 20.58
C VAL A 122 0.88 -5.50 20.38
N VAL A 123 -0.45 -5.47 20.43
CA VAL A 123 -1.28 -6.64 20.15
C VAL A 123 -1.83 -6.56 18.74
N VAL A 124 -1.51 -7.54 17.91
CA VAL A 124 -2.10 -7.72 16.57
C VAL A 124 -3.29 -8.66 16.68
N CYS A 125 -4.50 -8.13 16.54
CA CYS A 125 -5.75 -8.86 16.70
C CYS A 125 -6.35 -9.25 15.34
N HIS A 126 -6.26 -10.54 15.00
CA HIS A 126 -6.94 -11.09 13.80
C HIS A 126 -8.46 -11.04 13.94
N ASN A 127 -8.95 -11.26 15.16
CA ASN A 127 -10.34 -11.00 15.56
C ASN A 127 -10.32 -10.46 16.99
N VAL A 128 -11.00 -9.35 17.24
CA VAL A 128 -11.19 -8.81 18.59
C VAL A 128 -12.13 -9.70 19.39
N LEU A 129 -13.22 -10.13 18.76
CA LEU A 129 -14.10 -11.20 19.24
C LEU A 129 -14.29 -12.23 18.12
N PRO A 130 -14.33 -13.53 18.43
CA PRO A 130 -14.54 -14.55 17.42
C PRO A 130 -15.96 -14.44 16.81
N HIS A 131 -16.12 -14.90 15.56
CA HIS A 131 -17.43 -14.99 14.89
C HIS A 131 -18.45 -15.83 15.66
N GLU A 132 -17.97 -16.75 16.50
CA GLU A 132 -18.75 -17.60 17.40
C GLU A 132 -18.33 -17.26 18.84
N PRO A 133 -18.97 -16.28 19.51
CA PRO A 133 -18.56 -15.81 20.83
C PRO A 133 -18.90 -16.80 21.94
N HIS A 134 -18.01 -16.91 22.93
CA HIS A 134 -18.19 -17.74 24.12
C HIS A 134 -18.33 -16.88 25.39
N PRO A 135 -19.00 -17.39 26.44
CA PRO A 135 -19.11 -16.68 27.71
C PRO A 135 -17.74 -16.34 28.30
N GLY A 136 -17.47 -15.05 28.50
CA GLY A 136 -16.23 -14.55 29.10
C GLY A 136 -15.20 -13.98 28.12
N ASP A 137 -15.38 -14.15 26.81
CA ASP A 137 -14.46 -13.64 25.79
C ASP A 137 -14.21 -12.13 25.94
N ALA A 138 -15.27 -11.34 26.05
CA ALA A 138 -15.17 -9.89 26.25
C ALA A 138 -14.39 -9.50 27.53
N ARG A 139 -14.53 -10.27 28.62
CA ARG A 139 -13.81 -10.00 29.87
C ARG A 139 -12.32 -10.28 29.72
N LEU A 140 -11.96 -11.35 29.02
CA LEU A 140 -10.56 -11.66 28.72
C LEU A 140 -9.96 -10.58 27.82
N MET A 141 -10.63 -10.23 26.74
CA MET A 141 -10.14 -9.20 25.81
C MET A 141 -10.00 -7.84 26.50
N SER A 142 -10.96 -7.43 27.33
CA SER A 142 -10.84 -6.20 28.11
C SER A 142 -9.67 -6.23 29.11
N ALA A 143 -9.41 -7.38 29.74
CA ALA A 143 -8.25 -7.55 30.61
C ALA A 143 -6.91 -7.44 29.86
N LEU A 144 -6.85 -7.88 28.60
CA LEU A 144 -5.69 -7.73 27.72
C LEU A 144 -5.51 -6.26 27.31
N PHE A 145 -6.54 -5.64 26.72
CA PHE A 145 -6.46 -4.30 26.16
C PHE A 145 -6.17 -3.21 27.18
N SER A 146 -6.66 -3.36 28.41
CA SER A 146 -6.33 -2.45 29.51
C SER A 146 -4.87 -2.54 29.99
N ARG A 147 -4.06 -3.46 29.46
CA ARG A 147 -2.70 -3.79 29.93
C ARG A 147 -1.66 -3.86 28.82
N VAL A 148 -1.97 -3.31 27.66
CA VAL A 148 -1.03 -3.20 26.52
C VAL A 148 -0.99 -1.75 26.04
N ASP A 149 0.08 -1.38 25.35
CA ASP A 149 0.29 -0.02 24.87
C ASP A 149 -0.58 0.27 23.66
N SER A 150 -0.56 -0.64 22.70
CA SER A 150 -1.19 -0.45 21.39
C SER A 150 -1.87 -1.73 20.89
N VAL A 151 -2.91 -1.55 20.08
CA VAL A 151 -3.61 -2.64 19.39
C VAL A 151 -3.68 -2.34 17.89
N LEU A 152 -3.35 -3.33 17.07
CA LEU A 152 -3.57 -3.31 15.63
C LEU A 152 -4.74 -4.24 15.29
N VAL A 153 -5.69 -3.74 14.51
CA VAL A 153 -6.83 -4.49 13.99
C VAL A 153 -6.96 -4.29 12.48
N HIS A 154 -7.81 -5.10 11.83
CA HIS A 154 -7.93 -5.13 10.36
C HIS A 154 -9.23 -4.51 9.81
N SER A 155 -10.05 -3.87 10.65
CA SER A 155 -11.19 -3.10 10.19
C SER A 155 -11.62 -2.04 11.21
N ALA A 156 -12.33 -1.01 10.73
CA ALA A 156 -12.89 0.05 11.58
C ALA A 156 -13.90 -0.51 12.61
N ASP A 157 -14.68 -1.51 12.23
CA ASP A 157 -15.63 -2.17 13.14
C ASP A 157 -14.90 -2.86 14.29
N GLN A 158 -13.82 -3.59 13.98
CA GLN A 158 -13.00 -4.22 15.01
C GLN A 158 -12.30 -3.17 15.89
N ALA A 159 -11.91 -2.01 15.34
CA ALA A 159 -11.32 -0.93 16.14
C ALA A 159 -12.33 -0.37 17.15
N THR A 160 -13.56 -0.18 16.72
CA THR A 160 -14.67 0.26 17.60
C THR A 160 -14.85 -0.73 18.76
N VAL A 161 -14.95 -2.03 18.46
CA VAL A 161 -15.07 -3.07 19.49
C VAL A 161 -13.84 -3.10 20.41
N ALA A 162 -12.63 -2.90 19.88
CA ALA A 162 -11.41 -2.85 20.70
C ALA A 162 -11.44 -1.67 21.68
N HIS A 163 -11.87 -0.48 21.23
CA HIS A 163 -12.05 0.69 22.08
C HIS A 163 -13.11 0.46 23.16
N ASP A 164 -14.27 -0.11 22.81
CA ASP A 164 -15.34 -0.45 23.76
C ASP A 164 -14.87 -1.42 24.84
N LEU A 165 -13.92 -2.29 24.51
CA LEU A 165 -13.30 -3.23 25.45
C LEU A 165 -12.13 -2.62 26.24
N GLY A 166 -11.77 -1.36 26.00
CA GLY A 166 -10.80 -0.60 26.79
C GLY A 166 -9.41 -0.47 26.19
N ALA A 167 -9.25 -0.72 24.88
CA ALA A 167 -8.00 -0.40 24.18
C ALA A 167 -7.83 1.12 24.05
N ARG A 168 -6.67 1.62 24.48
CA ARG A 168 -6.38 3.06 24.49
C ARG A 168 -5.93 3.57 23.13
N ARG A 169 -4.95 2.88 22.54
CA ARG A 169 -4.36 3.20 21.25
C ARG A 169 -4.65 2.07 20.27
N VAL A 170 -5.48 2.35 19.27
CA VAL A 170 -5.88 1.37 18.25
C VAL A 170 -5.58 1.95 16.88
N SER A 171 -4.89 1.19 16.03
CA SER A 171 -4.76 1.50 14.61
C SER A 171 -5.43 0.43 13.77
N VAL A 172 -5.91 0.84 12.60
CA VAL A 172 -6.45 -0.05 11.58
C VAL A 172 -5.42 -0.18 10.47
N ALA A 173 -5.06 -1.40 10.12
CA ALA A 173 -4.34 -1.70 8.88
C ALA A 173 -4.88 -2.99 8.27
N ASP A 174 -5.11 -2.98 6.96
CA ASP A 174 -5.56 -4.15 6.23
C ASP A 174 -4.61 -5.32 6.43
N LEU A 175 -5.17 -6.52 6.58
CA LEU A 175 -4.36 -7.73 6.75
C LEU A 175 -3.59 -8.00 5.45
N PRO A 176 -2.24 -7.98 5.46
CA PRO A 176 -1.47 -8.07 4.23
C PRO A 176 -1.52 -9.49 3.64
N PRO A 177 -1.45 -9.64 2.31
CA PRO A 177 -1.50 -10.94 1.63
C PRO A 177 -0.34 -11.87 2.06
N HIS A 178 -0.67 -13.06 2.52
CA HIS A 178 0.24 -14.17 2.82
C HIS A 178 -0.34 -15.45 2.23
N LEU A 179 -0.41 -15.47 0.90
CA LEU A 179 -1.08 -16.51 0.14
C LEU A 179 -0.22 -17.79 0.13
N PRO A 180 -0.82 -18.97 0.41
CA PRO A 180 -0.19 -20.23 0.12
C PRO A 180 -0.22 -20.50 -1.40
N GLY A 181 0.62 -21.43 -1.86
CA GLY A 181 0.41 -22.10 -3.15
C GLY A 181 1.19 -21.63 -4.36
N GLY A 182 2.10 -20.68 -4.19
CA GLY A 182 3.09 -20.31 -5.21
C GLY A 182 2.48 -19.68 -6.47
N ASP A 183 3.22 -19.77 -7.57
CA ASP A 183 2.89 -19.09 -8.82
C ASP A 183 1.64 -19.67 -9.52
N PRO A 184 0.87 -18.83 -10.23
CA PRO A 184 -0.32 -19.27 -10.94
C PRO A 184 0.02 -20.20 -12.11
N ILE A 185 -0.80 -21.24 -12.28
CA ILE A 185 -0.73 -22.15 -13.44
C ILE A 185 -1.65 -21.60 -14.53
N LEU A 186 -1.11 -21.46 -15.75
CA LEU A 186 -1.87 -20.99 -16.91
C LEU A 186 -3.08 -21.89 -17.20
N ARG A 187 -4.23 -21.26 -17.42
CA ARG A 187 -5.49 -21.94 -17.71
C ARG A 187 -5.74 -22.03 -19.21
N GLY A 188 -6.02 -23.24 -19.67
CA GLY A 188 -6.57 -23.47 -21.01
C GLY A 188 -8.10 -23.43 -21.01
N PRO A 189 -8.75 -23.09 -22.14
CA PRO A 189 -10.20 -23.18 -22.28
C PRO A 189 -10.63 -24.64 -22.09
N ARG A 190 -11.59 -24.87 -21.18
CA ARG A 190 -12.18 -26.20 -20.95
C ARG A 190 -13.68 -26.15 -21.25
N PRO A 191 -14.18 -26.96 -22.20
CA PRO A 191 -15.60 -27.04 -22.49
C PRO A 191 -16.34 -27.75 -21.36
N GLY A 192 -17.60 -27.36 -21.12
CA GLY A 192 -18.45 -28.00 -20.10
C GLY A 192 -19.17 -27.00 -19.18
N PRO A 193 -19.80 -27.50 -18.09
CA PRO A 193 -20.41 -26.65 -17.08
C PRO A 193 -19.36 -25.79 -16.37
N THR A 194 -19.81 -24.66 -15.82
CA THR A 194 -18.95 -23.77 -15.04
C THR A 194 -18.55 -24.43 -13.73
N ARG A 195 -17.24 -24.48 -13.46
CA ARG A 195 -16.68 -25.13 -12.27
C ARG A 195 -16.43 -24.11 -11.19
N LEU A 196 -17.21 -24.17 -10.13
CA LEU A 196 -17.07 -23.33 -8.94
C LEU A 196 -16.14 -24.00 -7.93
N LEU A 197 -15.32 -23.21 -7.25
CA LEU A 197 -14.52 -23.66 -6.11
C LEU A 197 -14.98 -22.96 -4.83
N ALA A 198 -15.25 -23.72 -3.78
CA ALA A 198 -15.33 -23.22 -2.41
C ALA A 198 -14.13 -23.76 -1.63
N LEU A 199 -13.30 -22.86 -1.08
CA LEU A 199 -11.98 -23.21 -0.54
C LEU A 199 -11.76 -22.80 0.92
N GLY A 200 -11.06 -23.66 1.68
CA GLY A 200 -10.47 -23.38 2.99
C GLY A 200 -11.24 -23.99 4.15
N LEU A 201 -11.13 -23.41 5.35
CA LEU A 201 -11.83 -23.91 6.54
C LEU A 201 -13.36 -23.73 6.43
N ILE A 202 -14.12 -24.80 6.19
CA ILE A 202 -15.56 -24.72 5.92
C ILE A 202 -16.36 -24.68 7.23
N ARG A 203 -16.65 -23.46 7.67
CA ARG A 203 -17.47 -23.13 8.86
C ARG A 203 -18.81 -22.53 8.46
N GLU A 204 -19.69 -22.35 9.44
CA GLU A 204 -21.08 -21.91 9.21
C GLU A 204 -21.15 -20.54 8.56
N TYR A 205 -20.26 -19.62 8.96
CA TYR A 205 -20.20 -18.28 8.36
C TYR A 205 -19.86 -18.31 6.85
N LYS A 206 -19.33 -19.41 6.28
CA LYS A 206 -18.99 -19.49 4.85
C LYS A 206 -20.19 -19.72 3.93
N GLY A 207 -21.38 -20.00 4.45
CA GLY A 207 -22.62 -20.04 3.67
C GLY A 207 -22.70 -21.09 2.55
N ILE A 208 -21.92 -22.17 2.65
CA ILE A 208 -21.91 -23.23 1.62
C ILE A 208 -23.29 -23.89 1.47
N ASP A 209 -24.07 -23.96 2.54
CA ASP A 209 -25.44 -24.47 2.49
C ASP A 209 -26.35 -23.61 1.60
N VAL A 210 -26.17 -22.28 1.60
CA VAL A 210 -26.94 -21.34 0.76
C VAL A 210 -26.59 -21.54 -0.71
N LEU A 211 -25.30 -21.70 -1.02
CA LEU A 211 -24.82 -22.00 -2.37
C LEU A 211 -25.37 -23.32 -2.91
N LEU A 212 -25.35 -24.38 -2.10
CA LEU A 212 -25.91 -25.67 -2.50
C LEU A 212 -27.41 -25.58 -2.79
N ARG A 213 -28.18 -24.84 -1.99
CA ARG A 213 -29.63 -24.65 -2.26
C ARG A 213 -29.84 -23.90 -3.58
N ALA A 214 -29.13 -22.80 -3.82
CA ALA A 214 -29.22 -22.01 -5.05
C ALA A 214 -28.90 -22.85 -6.31
N MET A 215 -27.86 -23.69 -6.24
CA MET A 215 -27.44 -24.57 -7.32
C MET A 215 -28.50 -25.60 -7.76
N ARG A 216 -29.46 -25.96 -6.90
CA ARG A 216 -30.52 -26.93 -7.24
C ARG A 216 -31.33 -26.50 -8.46
N SER A 217 -31.43 -25.19 -8.70
CA SER A 217 -32.19 -24.59 -9.81
C SER A 217 -31.36 -24.16 -11.01
N VAL A 218 -30.06 -24.50 -11.04
CA VAL A 218 -29.09 -24.03 -12.06
C VAL A 218 -28.20 -25.20 -12.48
N PRO A 219 -28.55 -25.96 -13.55
CA PRO A 219 -27.81 -27.16 -13.98
C PRO A 219 -26.43 -26.86 -14.61
N GLU A 220 -26.17 -25.63 -15.03
CA GLU A 220 -24.98 -25.21 -15.80
C GLU A 220 -23.70 -25.10 -14.97
N VAL A 221 -23.76 -25.40 -13.67
CA VAL A 221 -22.65 -25.24 -12.73
C VAL A 221 -22.37 -26.53 -11.96
N THR A 222 -21.08 -26.75 -11.66
CA THR A 222 -20.57 -27.75 -10.71
C THR A 222 -19.83 -27.05 -9.57
N LEU A 223 -19.73 -27.70 -8.42
CA LEU A 223 -19.05 -27.16 -7.24
C LEU A 223 -18.08 -28.17 -6.66
N THR A 224 -16.84 -27.74 -6.47
CA THR A 224 -15.88 -28.43 -5.61
C THR A 224 -15.80 -27.71 -4.27
N ILE A 225 -16.04 -28.42 -3.18
CA ILE A 225 -15.83 -27.94 -1.81
C ILE A 225 -14.52 -28.56 -1.33
N ALA A 226 -13.47 -27.75 -1.25
CA ALA A 226 -12.12 -28.20 -0.89
C ALA A 226 -11.67 -27.55 0.43
N GLY A 227 -11.34 -28.37 1.42
CA GLY A 227 -10.90 -27.92 2.73
C GLY A 227 -11.62 -28.62 3.88
N GLU A 228 -11.15 -28.39 5.10
CA GLU A 228 -11.67 -29.05 6.30
C GLU A 228 -13.07 -28.56 6.67
N ILE A 229 -14.03 -29.48 6.77
CA ILE A 229 -15.41 -29.17 7.16
C ILE A 229 -15.62 -29.34 8.66
N TRP A 230 -16.10 -28.26 9.30
CA TRP A 230 -16.18 -28.14 10.75
C TRP A 230 -17.60 -28.23 11.31
N GLY A 231 -17.71 -28.89 12.46
CA GLY A 231 -18.92 -28.92 13.28
C GLY A 231 -20.14 -29.49 12.53
N ALA A 232 -21.30 -28.88 12.76
CA ALA A 232 -22.57 -29.29 12.17
C ALA A 232 -22.59 -29.20 10.63
N ASN A 233 -21.72 -28.40 10.01
CA ASN A 233 -21.68 -28.22 8.55
C ASN A 233 -21.45 -29.53 7.80
N ARG A 234 -20.70 -30.47 8.37
CA ARG A 234 -20.46 -31.79 7.75
C ARG A 234 -21.77 -32.51 7.42
N GLY A 235 -22.69 -32.56 8.39
CA GLY A 235 -23.99 -33.18 8.20
C GLY A 235 -24.91 -32.36 7.28
N VAL A 236 -24.87 -31.03 7.38
CA VAL A 236 -25.69 -30.14 6.55
C VAL A 236 -25.27 -30.22 5.08
N ILE A 237 -23.99 -30.05 4.79
CA ILE A 237 -23.41 -30.12 3.44
C ILE A 237 -23.61 -31.51 2.84
N GLY A 238 -23.35 -32.59 3.59
CA GLY A 238 -23.54 -33.95 3.09
C GLY A 238 -24.98 -34.25 2.67
N ARG A 239 -25.98 -33.80 3.48
CA ARG A 239 -27.39 -33.93 3.14
C ARG A 239 -27.78 -33.11 1.90
N LEU A 240 -27.33 -31.87 1.81
CA LEU A 240 -27.63 -31.00 0.67
C LEU A 240 -26.97 -31.51 -0.62
N ALA A 241 -25.72 -31.95 -0.57
CA ALA A 241 -25.00 -32.49 -1.72
C ALA A 241 -25.60 -33.80 -2.25
N SER A 242 -26.31 -34.55 -1.40
CA SER A 242 -27.01 -35.80 -1.77
C SER A 242 -28.39 -35.56 -2.40
N ASP A 243 -28.80 -34.30 -2.59
CA ASP A 243 -30.05 -33.97 -3.28
C ASP A 243 -30.03 -34.48 -4.73
N PRO A 244 -31.09 -35.15 -5.22
CA PRO A 244 -31.17 -35.63 -6.60
C PRO A 244 -30.92 -34.53 -7.65
N ALA A 245 -31.28 -33.27 -7.36
CA ALA A 245 -31.01 -32.15 -8.27
C ALA A 245 -29.52 -31.82 -8.41
N LEU A 246 -28.68 -32.25 -7.47
CA LEU A 246 -27.23 -32.00 -7.42
C LEU A 246 -26.39 -33.24 -7.76
N ALA A 247 -27.04 -34.36 -8.13
CA ALA A 247 -26.36 -35.62 -8.44
C ALA A 247 -25.26 -35.42 -9.52
N GLY A 248 -24.02 -35.80 -9.17
CA GLY A 248 -22.86 -35.67 -10.06
C GLY A 248 -22.32 -34.24 -10.25
N ARG A 249 -22.83 -33.24 -9.51
CA ARG A 249 -22.45 -31.83 -9.67
C ARG A 249 -21.72 -31.22 -8.47
N VAL A 250 -21.62 -31.96 -7.36
CA VAL A 250 -20.94 -31.51 -6.15
C VAL A 250 -19.86 -32.51 -5.78
N GLU A 251 -18.61 -32.05 -5.73
CA GLU A 251 -17.46 -32.80 -5.25
C GLU A 251 -17.07 -32.28 -3.86
N ILE A 252 -16.99 -33.16 -2.86
CA ILE A 252 -16.53 -32.82 -1.51
C ILE A 252 -15.14 -33.40 -1.31
N ARG A 253 -14.13 -32.52 -1.29
CA ARG A 253 -12.74 -32.84 -0.93
C ARG A 253 -12.49 -32.38 0.51
N ASP A 254 -13.03 -33.13 1.46
CA ASP A 254 -12.86 -32.84 2.88
C ASP A 254 -11.47 -33.26 3.37
N GLY A 255 -10.78 -32.30 3.99
CA GLY A 255 -9.41 -32.46 4.46
C GLY A 255 -8.59 -31.21 4.20
N TYR A 256 -7.38 -31.20 4.75
CA TYR A 256 -6.43 -30.13 4.51
C TYR A 256 -6.01 -30.12 3.04
N VAL A 257 -5.94 -28.93 2.43
CA VAL A 257 -5.44 -28.74 1.06
C VAL A 257 -3.99 -28.26 1.16
N PRO A 258 -3.00 -29.06 0.75
CA PRO A 258 -1.60 -28.66 0.73
C PRO A 258 -1.35 -27.44 -0.15
N ALA A 259 -0.35 -26.64 0.21
CA ALA A 259 0.01 -25.43 -0.52
C ALA A 259 0.38 -25.76 -1.98
N ASP A 260 1.23 -26.76 -2.21
CA ASP A 260 1.67 -27.20 -3.55
C ASP A 260 0.53 -27.72 -4.45
N ALA A 261 -0.59 -28.16 -3.87
CA ALA A 261 -1.78 -28.56 -4.61
C ALA A 261 -2.70 -27.39 -5.00
N LEU A 262 -2.50 -26.21 -4.40
CA LEU A 262 -3.45 -25.10 -4.49
C LEU A 262 -3.50 -24.45 -5.87
N ALA A 263 -2.33 -24.22 -6.49
CA ALA A 263 -2.26 -23.62 -7.82
C ALA A 263 -2.97 -24.49 -8.88
N ALA A 264 -2.78 -25.81 -8.81
CA ALA A 264 -3.46 -26.77 -9.67
C ALA A 264 -4.96 -26.79 -9.42
N LEU A 265 -5.36 -26.80 -8.13
CA LEU A 265 -6.76 -26.74 -7.75
C LEU A 265 -7.45 -25.47 -8.28
N LEU A 266 -6.83 -24.30 -8.14
CA LEU A 266 -7.37 -23.03 -8.66
C LEU A 266 -7.43 -23.04 -10.19
N ALA A 267 -6.40 -23.55 -10.87
CA ALA A 267 -6.36 -23.68 -12.33
C ALA A 267 -7.43 -24.63 -12.88
N ASP A 268 -7.89 -25.59 -12.07
CA ASP A 268 -8.96 -26.53 -12.39
C ASP A 268 -10.38 -25.95 -12.23
N HIS A 269 -10.52 -24.67 -11.89
CA HIS A 269 -11.82 -24.03 -11.69
C HIS A 269 -11.94 -22.70 -12.45
N ASP A 270 -13.19 -22.29 -12.67
CA ASP A 270 -13.54 -21.12 -13.46
C ASP A 270 -13.86 -19.92 -12.56
N VAL A 271 -14.47 -20.15 -11.39
CA VAL A 271 -14.91 -19.11 -10.46
C VAL A 271 -14.66 -19.55 -9.01
N LEU A 272 -14.15 -18.64 -8.18
CA LEU A 272 -14.07 -18.84 -6.74
C LEU A 272 -15.37 -18.35 -6.08
N ALA A 273 -16.04 -19.20 -5.32
CA ALA A 273 -17.33 -18.91 -4.68
C ALA A 273 -17.16 -18.66 -3.17
N LEU A 274 -17.57 -17.47 -2.72
CA LEU A 274 -17.46 -16.97 -1.35
C LEU A 274 -18.83 -16.47 -0.82
N PRO A 275 -19.83 -17.35 -0.66
CA PRO A 275 -21.21 -16.99 -0.29
C PRO A 275 -21.33 -16.72 1.23
N TYR A 276 -20.41 -15.95 1.79
CA TYR A 276 -20.25 -15.84 3.24
C TYR A 276 -21.41 -15.05 3.87
N ARG A 277 -21.80 -15.43 5.09
CA ARG A 277 -22.72 -14.68 5.95
C ARG A 277 -22.05 -13.47 6.59
N SER A 278 -20.77 -13.63 6.93
CA SER A 278 -19.94 -12.59 7.55
C SER A 278 -18.45 -12.88 7.30
N ALA A 279 -17.62 -11.85 7.33
CA ALA A 279 -16.16 -11.97 7.31
C ALA A 279 -15.53 -10.78 8.07
N THR A 280 -14.36 -10.98 8.68
CA THR A 280 -13.53 -9.88 9.22
C THR A 280 -12.44 -9.49 8.22
N ALA A 281 -11.53 -10.42 7.92
CA ALA A 281 -10.50 -10.27 6.90
C ALA A 281 -10.29 -11.62 6.20
N SER A 282 -10.64 -11.69 4.91
CA SER A 282 -10.48 -12.89 4.09
C SER A 282 -9.60 -12.58 2.89
N GLN A 283 -8.61 -13.44 2.66
CA GLN A 283 -7.69 -13.34 1.52
C GLN A 283 -8.12 -14.20 0.34
N ASN A 284 -9.28 -14.84 0.41
CA ASN A 284 -9.72 -15.73 -0.67
C ASN A 284 -9.98 -14.97 -1.97
N VAL A 285 -10.47 -13.73 -1.93
CA VAL A 285 -10.62 -12.90 -3.14
C VAL A 285 -9.25 -12.64 -3.77
N ILE A 286 -8.29 -12.16 -2.97
CA ILE A 286 -6.91 -11.93 -3.41
C ILE A 286 -6.28 -13.22 -3.96
N LEU A 287 -6.48 -14.37 -3.31
CA LEU A 287 -6.03 -15.67 -3.80
C LEU A 287 -6.66 -16.01 -5.15
N GLY A 288 -7.97 -15.82 -5.29
CA GLY A 288 -8.66 -16.01 -6.57
C GLY A 288 -8.03 -15.13 -7.66
N HIS A 289 -7.91 -13.84 -7.40
CA HIS A 289 -7.36 -12.87 -8.35
C HIS A 289 -5.89 -13.12 -8.69
N ALA A 290 -5.06 -13.52 -7.73
CA ALA A 290 -3.66 -13.91 -7.96
C ALA A 290 -3.53 -15.10 -8.93
N HIS A 291 -4.54 -15.97 -8.95
CA HIS A 291 -4.62 -17.08 -9.91
C HIS A 291 -5.51 -16.76 -11.13
N GLY A 292 -5.97 -15.52 -11.27
CA GLY A 292 -6.80 -15.00 -12.36
C GLY A 292 -8.28 -15.38 -12.28
N LEU A 293 -8.76 -15.94 -11.16
CA LEU A 293 -10.14 -16.43 -11.03
C LEU A 293 -11.05 -15.24 -10.72
N PRO A 294 -12.11 -15.00 -11.50
CA PRO A 294 -13.17 -14.13 -11.06
C PRO A 294 -13.88 -14.72 -9.83
N VAL A 295 -14.47 -13.85 -9.02
CA VAL A 295 -15.06 -14.23 -7.73
C VAL A 295 -16.57 -14.02 -7.72
N LEU A 296 -17.33 -15.02 -7.24
CA LEU A 296 -18.72 -14.87 -6.84
C LEU A 296 -18.75 -14.73 -5.32
N ALA A 297 -19.07 -13.54 -4.80
CA ALA A 297 -19.00 -13.27 -3.36
C ALA A 297 -20.28 -12.64 -2.82
N SER A 298 -20.52 -12.81 -1.51
CA SER A 298 -21.53 -12.00 -0.83
C SER A 298 -21.11 -10.53 -0.79
N ASP A 299 -22.07 -9.61 -0.90
CA ASP A 299 -21.88 -8.17 -0.75
C ASP A 299 -21.78 -7.82 0.74
N ILE A 300 -20.59 -8.08 1.28
CA ILE A 300 -20.18 -7.74 2.65
C ILE A 300 -18.90 -6.91 2.57
N ALA A 301 -18.68 -6.04 3.56
CA ALA A 301 -17.62 -5.03 3.51
C ALA A 301 -16.25 -5.56 3.02
N PRO A 302 -15.68 -6.68 3.55
CA PRO A 302 -14.38 -7.16 3.10
C PRO A 302 -14.31 -7.60 1.63
N PHE A 303 -15.43 -8.07 1.06
CA PHE A 303 -15.49 -8.51 -0.33
C PHE A 303 -15.82 -7.37 -1.28
N SER A 304 -16.73 -6.47 -0.89
CA SER A 304 -17.09 -5.28 -1.68
C SER A 304 -15.91 -4.33 -1.93
N GLN A 305 -14.88 -4.39 -1.08
CA GLN A 305 -13.64 -3.62 -1.25
C GLN A 305 -12.63 -4.28 -2.20
N GLN A 306 -12.78 -5.58 -2.48
CA GLN A 306 -11.82 -6.37 -3.26
C GLN A 306 -12.40 -6.84 -4.61
N VAL A 307 -13.72 -6.79 -4.78
CA VAL A 307 -14.44 -7.23 -5.97
C VAL A 307 -15.18 -6.03 -6.58
N ASP A 308 -14.88 -5.74 -7.83
CA ASP A 308 -15.61 -4.79 -8.67
C ASP A 308 -16.75 -5.55 -9.40
N ASP A 309 -17.99 -5.36 -8.94
CA ASP A 309 -19.15 -6.08 -9.47
C ASP A 309 -19.31 -5.90 -10.99
N GLY A 310 -19.43 -7.03 -11.69
CA GLY A 310 -19.54 -7.07 -13.14
C GLY A 310 -18.23 -6.87 -13.91
N VAL A 311 -17.12 -6.58 -13.22
CA VAL A 311 -15.80 -6.40 -13.82
C VAL A 311 -14.90 -7.59 -13.56
N ASN A 312 -14.59 -7.89 -12.31
CA ASN A 312 -13.71 -9.01 -11.90
C ASN A 312 -14.45 -10.06 -11.04
N GLY A 313 -15.73 -9.84 -10.78
CA GLY A 313 -16.57 -10.78 -10.05
C GLY A 313 -18.05 -10.42 -10.10
N ILE A 314 -18.84 -11.12 -9.28
CA ILE A 314 -20.25 -10.85 -9.06
C ILE A 314 -20.50 -10.76 -7.56
N LEU A 315 -21.13 -9.67 -7.11
CA LEU A 315 -21.59 -9.50 -5.73
C LEU A 315 -23.08 -9.82 -5.62
N VAL A 316 -23.46 -10.52 -4.55
CA VAL A 316 -24.86 -10.84 -4.22
C VAL A 316 -25.15 -10.59 -2.75
N PRO A 317 -26.37 -10.20 -2.34
CA PRO A 317 -26.69 -10.08 -0.92
C PRO A 317 -26.44 -11.39 -0.15
N PRO A 318 -25.88 -11.34 1.07
CA PRO A 318 -25.68 -12.54 1.88
C PRO A 318 -27.02 -13.21 2.18
N GLU A 319 -27.01 -14.54 2.27
CA GLU A 319 -28.19 -15.39 2.56
C GLU A 319 -29.33 -15.31 1.52
N ASP A 320 -29.13 -14.65 0.38
CA ASP A 320 -30.12 -14.58 -0.71
C ASP A 320 -29.90 -15.69 -1.74
N GLU A 321 -30.62 -16.81 -1.55
CA GLU A 321 -30.61 -17.96 -2.46
C GLU A 321 -31.04 -17.58 -3.89
N ARG A 322 -31.96 -16.63 -4.06
CA ARG A 322 -32.50 -16.26 -5.39
C ARG A 322 -31.50 -15.40 -6.15
N ALA A 323 -30.89 -14.42 -5.49
CA ALA A 323 -29.83 -13.60 -6.07
C ALA A 323 -28.64 -14.48 -6.47
N LEU A 324 -28.26 -15.42 -5.59
CA LEU A 324 -27.18 -16.37 -5.87
C LEU A 324 -27.51 -17.26 -7.07
N ALA A 325 -28.73 -17.81 -7.17
CA ALA A 325 -29.17 -18.56 -8.35
C ALA A 325 -29.15 -17.71 -9.64
N GLY A 326 -29.51 -16.42 -9.55
CA GLY A 326 -29.39 -15.48 -10.67
C GLY A 326 -27.95 -15.27 -11.13
N ALA A 327 -27.01 -15.08 -10.19
CA ALA A 327 -25.60 -14.97 -10.47
C ALA A 327 -25.02 -16.25 -11.08
N LEU A 328 -25.40 -17.42 -10.56
CA LEU A 328 -25.00 -18.72 -11.11
C LEU A 328 -25.47 -18.91 -12.55
N ARG A 329 -26.69 -18.50 -12.90
CA ARG A 329 -27.18 -18.53 -14.30
C ARG A 329 -26.37 -17.61 -15.20
N ARG A 330 -26.03 -16.41 -14.74
CA ARG A 330 -25.14 -15.49 -15.48
C ARG A 330 -23.78 -16.12 -15.73
N LEU A 331 -23.22 -16.79 -14.73
CA LEU A 331 -21.93 -17.48 -14.85
C LEU A 331 -22.00 -18.70 -15.78
N GLY A 332 -23.18 -19.26 -16.03
CA GLY A 332 -23.37 -20.31 -17.05
C GLY A 332 -22.94 -19.87 -18.46
N ASP A 333 -23.01 -18.57 -18.77
CA ASP A 333 -22.57 -17.99 -20.04
C ASP A 333 -21.03 -17.89 -20.14
N PRO A 334 -20.37 -18.59 -21.09
CA PRO A 334 -18.93 -18.50 -21.29
C PRO A 334 -18.40 -17.09 -21.57
N ASP A 335 -19.18 -16.23 -22.25
CA ASP A 335 -18.75 -14.88 -22.56
C ASP A 335 -18.77 -13.99 -21.31
N VAL A 336 -19.72 -14.21 -20.39
CA VAL A 336 -19.72 -13.53 -19.08
C VAL A 336 -18.48 -13.94 -18.30
N ARG A 337 -18.18 -15.25 -18.21
CA ARG A 337 -17.00 -15.74 -17.48
C ARG A 337 -15.69 -15.20 -18.07
N ARG A 338 -15.57 -15.19 -19.40
CA ARG A 338 -14.39 -14.66 -20.09
C ARG A 338 -14.19 -13.19 -19.76
N ARG A 339 -15.24 -12.35 -19.88
CA ARG A 339 -15.15 -10.93 -19.54
C ARG A 339 -14.77 -10.69 -18.07
N LEU A 340 -15.36 -11.46 -17.15
CA LEU A 340 -15.01 -11.34 -15.73
C LEU A 340 -13.55 -11.72 -15.48
N ALA A 341 -13.07 -12.81 -16.09
CA ALA A 341 -11.67 -13.22 -15.97
C ALA A 341 -10.70 -12.21 -16.59
N GLU A 342 -11.05 -11.58 -17.72
CA GLU A 342 -10.29 -10.49 -18.34
C GLU A 342 -10.23 -9.23 -17.46
N GLY A 343 -11.24 -9.00 -16.63
CA GLY A 343 -11.26 -7.90 -15.66
C GLY A 343 -10.44 -8.15 -14.39
N VAL A 344 -10.06 -9.41 -14.11
CA VAL A 344 -9.21 -9.75 -12.96
C VAL A 344 -7.82 -9.16 -13.15
N GLN A 345 -7.39 -8.34 -12.19
CA GLN A 345 -6.04 -7.78 -12.13
C GLN A 345 -5.19 -8.59 -11.14
N THR A 346 -3.90 -8.71 -11.41
CA THR A 346 -2.95 -9.29 -10.46
C THR A 346 -2.91 -8.41 -9.20
N PRO A 347 -3.21 -8.97 -8.01
CA PRO A 347 -3.23 -8.18 -6.79
C PRO A 347 -1.82 -7.76 -6.38
N ASP A 348 -1.71 -6.57 -5.82
CA ASP A 348 -0.48 -6.09 -5.18
C ASP A 348 -0.22 -6.84 -3.87
N LEU A 349 0.83 -7.66 -3.85
CA LEU A 349 1.19 -8.46 -2.69
C LEU A 349 2.20 -7.77 -1.76
N SER A 350 2.88 -6.70 -2.20
CA SER A 350 3.96 -6.07 -1.43
C SER A 350 3.54 -4.77 -0.73
N GLY A 351 2.70 -3.94 -1.38
CA GLY A 351 2.24 -2.67 -0.83
C GLY A 351 1.52 -2.78 0.53
N PRO A 352 0.59 -3.73 0.71
CA PRO A 352 -0.07 -3.92 2.00
C PRO A 352 0.90 -4.23 3.13
N TRP A 353 1.96 -5.00 2.86
CA TRP A 353 3.00 -5.29 3.86
C TRP A 353 3.73 -4.02 4.29
N ALA A 354 4.14 -3.15 3.36
CA ALA A 354 4.82 -1.90 3.71
C ALA A 354 3.96 -1.00 4.62
N HIS A 355 2.66 -0.85 4.31
CA HIS A 355 1.74 -0.09 5.16
C HIS A 355 1.56 -0.72 6.54
N TYR A 356 1.45 -2.05 6.58
CA TYR A 356 1.28 -2.83 7.79
C TYR A 356 2.49 -2.71 8.73
N LEU A 357 3.71 -2.82 8.17
CA LEU A 357 4.96 -2.63 8.91
C LEU A 357 5.07 -1.20 9.46
N GLY A 358 4.86 -0.17 8.63
CA GLY A 358 4.94 1.22 9.09
C GLY A 358 3.92 1.55 10.19
N THR A 359 2.75 0.91 10.17
CA THR A 359 1.75 1.03 11.24
C THR A 359 2.24 0.36 12.53
N LEU A 360 2.81 -0.85 12.43
CA LEU A 360 3.39 -1.55 13.57
C LEU A 360 4.57 -0.80 14.19
N GLU A 361 5.46 -0.24 13.37
CA GLU A 361 6.56 0.60 13.81
C GLU A 361 6.05 1.82 14.57
N ALA A 362 5.05 2.52 14.02
CA ALA A 362 4.44 3.67 14.68
C ALA A 362 3.82 3.28 16.05
N LEU A 363 3.16 2.13 16.13
CA LEU A 363 2.56 1.60 17.37
C LEU A 363 3.59 1.10 18.38
N SER A 364 4.82 0.79 17.94
CA SER A 364 5.91 0.27 18.76
C SER A 364 6.79 1.37 19.36
N VAL A 365 6.47 2.65 19.10
CA VAL A 365 7.12 3.81 19.72
C VAL A 365 6.25 4.35 20.86
N ASP A 366 6.90 4.75 21.96
CA ASP A 366 6.25 5.40 23.09
C ASP A 366 5.57 6.70 22.67
N GLU A 367 4.31 6.89 23.07
CA GLU A 367 3.50 8.05 22.70
C GLU A 367 4.09 9.37 23.24
N SER A 368 4.76 9.35 24.38
CA SER A 368 5.45 10.52 24.96
C SER A 368 6.59 11.03 24.08
N VAL A 369 7.25 10.13 23.34
CA VAL A 369 8.30 10.46 22.37
C VAL A 369 7.70 11.05 21.08
N LEU A 370 6.47 10.67 20.73
CA LEU A 370 5.76 11.17 19.55
C LEU A 370 5.09 12.53 19.77
N LEU A 371 4.67 12.83 21.00
CA LEU A 371 3.93 14.05 21.36
C LEU A 371 4.82 15.22 21.83
N GLY A 372 6.12 15.00 22.04
CA GLY A 372 7.06 16.06 22.39
C GLY A 372 6.59 16.91 23.57
N GLU A 373 6.45 16.32 24.75
CA GLU A 373 6.21 17.11 25.96
C GLU A 373 7.42 18.07 26.17
N PRO A 374 7.19 19.40 26.27
CA PRO A 374 8.26 20.38 26.47
C PRO A 374 8.75 20.29 27.92
N GLY A 375 9.68 19.37 28.18
CA GLY A 375 10.08 19.02 29.53
C GLY A 375 11.43 18.33 29.60
N GLY A 376 12.41 18.83 28.84
CA GLY A 376 13.79 18.43 28.98
C GLY A 376 14.65 19.45 28.27
N SER A 377 15.28 20.36 29.03
CA SER A 377 16.33 21.20 28.46
C SER A 377 17.39 20.27 27.88
N TYR A 378 17.54 20.27 26.56
CA TYR A 378 18.78 19.81 25.96
C TYR A 378 19.84 20.82 26.40
N ALA A 379 20.48 20.54 27.53
CA ALA A 379 21.75 21.15 27.85
C ALA A 379 22.71 20.66 26.75
N VAL A 380 22.99 21.57 25.82
CA VAL A 380 24.13 21.43 24.92
C VAL A 380 25.35 21.30 25.84
N ALA A 381 26.01 20.15 25.79
CA ALA A 381 27.30 20.01 26.45
C ALA A 381 28.25 21.03 25.79
N PRO A 382 28.97 21.86 26.56
CA PRO A 382 29.92 22.79 25.96
C PRO A 382 31.01 22.00 25.24
N ASP A 383 31.31 22.45 24.04
CA ASP A 383 32.39 21.97 23.20
C ASP A 383 33.73 22.22 23.91
N PRO A 384 34.57 21.19 24.15
CA PRO A 384 35.84 21.36 24.86
C PRO A 384 36.93 22.09 24.05
N ASP A 385 36.68 22.46 22.79
CA ASP A 385 37.70 23.00 21.88
C ASP A 385 37.38 24.40 21.28
N ASP A 386 36.53 25.22 21.91
CA ASP A 386 36.31 26.62 21.49
C ASP A 386 37.22 27.59 22.29
N PRO A 387 38.23 28.25 21.68
CA PRO A 387 39.16 29.11 22.39
C PRO A 387 38.83 30.61 22.34
N ASP A 388 37.70 31.04 21.79
CA ASP A 388 37.39 32.47 21.65
C ASP A 388 36.03 32.85 22.29
N ASP A 389 36.04 33.00 23.62
CA ASP A 389 35.03 33.75 24.35
C ASP A 389 35.67 34.98 25.01
N PRO A 390 35.35 36.20 24.54
CA PRO A 390 35.39 37.37 25.39
C PRO A 390 34.03 38.06 25.48
N ASP A 391 33.52 38.05 26.70
CA ASP A 391 32.53 38.92 27.32
C ASP A 391 32.43 40.37 26.76
N ASP A 392 31.18 40.83 26.84
CA ASP A 392 30.72 42.20 27.08
C ASP A 392 31.05 43.32 26.08
N ARG A 393 29.98 43.86 25.48
CA ARG A 393 29.71 45.31 25.54
C ARG A 393 28.27 45.70 25.16
N ASP A 394 27.63 46.36 26.13
CA ASP A 394 26.46 47.23 26.02
C ASP A 394 26.59 48.29 24.91
N ASP A 395 25.48 48.65 24.25
CA ASP A 395 24.98 50.04 24.23
C ASP A 395 23.48 50.12 23.78
N PRO A 396 22.63 50.94 24.43
CA PRO A 396 21.23 51.22 24.09
C PRO A 396 21.04 52.58 23.38
N ASP A 397 19.78 53.02 23.21
CA ASP A 397 19.28 54.36 22.78
C ASP A 397 19.26 54.61 21.24
N ASP A 398 18.23 55.18 20.59
CA ASP A 398 16.87 55.69 20.91
C ASP A 398 16.17 55.95 19.52
N PRO A 399 14.95 56.54 19.37
CA PRO A 399 13.96 56.19 18.35
C PRO A 399 13.74 57.37 17.37
N ASP A 400 12.81 57.23 16.42
CA ASP A 400 11.79 58.27 16.14
C ASP A 400 10.90 57.83 14.96
N ASP A 401 9.60 57.86 15.24
CA ASP A 401 8.41 57.73 14.38
C ASP A 401 8.09 59.12 13.76
N PRO A 402 6.95 59.39 13.10
CA PRO A 402 6.23 58.80 11.96
C PRO A 402 6.08 59.81 10.79
N ASP A 403 5.49 59.43 9.65
CA ASP A 403 4.31 60.12 9.06
C ASP A 403 3.91 59.55 7.68
N ASP A 404 2.58 59.38 7.57
CA ASP A 404 1.70 58.82 6.54
C ASP A 404 1.43 59.85 5.39
N PRO A 405 0.42 59.72 4.50
CA PRO A 405 0.07 58.74 3.47
C PRO A 405 -0.13 59.38 2.06
N ASP A 406 -0.71 58.59 1.14
CA ASP A 406 -1.54 58.95 -0.02
C ASP A 406 -0.84 59.34 -1.35
N GLU A 407 -1.09 58.55 -2.42
CA GLU A 407 -2.05 58.97 -3.46
C GLU A 407 -2.36 57.88 -4.53
N LEU A 408 -3.65 57.89 -4.90
CA LEU A 408 -4.42 57.13 -5.87
C LEU A 408 -3.98 57.24 -7.35
N GLU A 409 -4.03 56.11 -8.08
CA GLU A 409 -4.70 55.81 -9.39
C GLU A 409 -4.67 56.82 -10.59
N PRO A 410 -5.13 56.49 -11.84
CA PRO A 410 -5.30 55.20 -12.56
C PRO A 410 -4.95 55.24 -14.08
N ALA A 411 -5.17 54.07 -14.75
CA ALA A 411 -5.65 53.86 -16.15
C ALA A 411 -4.78 54.30 -17.36
N ASP A 412 -4.69 53.47 -18.41
CA ASP A 412 -5.68 53.44 -19.51
C ASP A 412 -5.34 52.45 -20.67
N GLN A 413 -6.42 51.95 -21.30
CA GLN A 413 -6.67 51.66 -22.73
C GLN A 413 -5.78 50.70 -23.57
N THR A 414 -6.28 49.51 -23.93
CA THR A 414 -7.07 49.10 -25.14
C THR A 414 -6.29 48.97 -26.45
N SER A 415 -6.40 47.81 -27.12
CA SER A 415 -6.95 47.71 -28.49
C SER A 415 -6.97 46.25 -29.01
N ASP A 416 -8.16 45.86 -29.48
CA ASP A 416 -8.47 44.73 -30.36
C ASP A 416 -7.69 44.76 -31.68
N GLU A 417 -7.49 43.60 -32.32
CA GLU A 417 -7.97 43.38 -33.71
C GLU A 417 -7.84 41.92 -34.20
N THR A 418 -8.83 41.53 -34.99
CA THR A 418 -9.13 40.20 -35.54
C THR A 418 -8.77 40.07 -37.03
N ALA A 419 -8.55 38.81 -37.48
CA ALA A 419 -9.08 38.17 -38.71
C ALA A 419 -8.12 37.70 -39.86
N ALA A 420 -8.10 36.36 -40.03
CA ALA A 420 -8.46 35.55 -41.22
C ALA A 420 -7.65 35.47 -42.55
N GLY A 421 -7.40 34.20 -42.98
CA GLY A 421 -7.34 33.67 -44.37
C GLY A 421 -5.94 33.55 -45.02
N ASP A 422 -5.53 32.57 -45.83
CA ASP A 422 -6.20 31.46 -46.55
C ASP A 422 -5.15 30.46 -47.15
N ARG A 423 -5.54 29.17 -47.23
CA ARG A 423 -5.24 28.01 -48.14
C ARG A 423 -3.89 27.67 -48.82
N GLY A 424 -3.60 26.35 -48.79
CA GLY A 424 -3.00 25.51 -49.88
C GLY A 424 -2.79 24.03 -49.48
N LEU A 425 -3.76 23.11 -49.71
CA LEU A 425 -3.87 22.06 -50.76
C LEU A 425 -2.91 20.82 -50.73
N LEU A 426 -3.39 19.77 -50.03
CA LEU A 426 -3.36 18.27 -50.18
C LEU A 426 -2.41 17.53 -51.17
N PRO A 427 -2.06 16.26 -50.86
CA PRO A 427 -2.84 15.15 -51.44
C PRO A 427 -3.31 14.07 -50.43
N ARG A 428 -4.38 13.38 -50.86
CA ARG A 428 -5.21 12.41 -50.14
C ARG A 428 -4.66 10.99 -50.25
N THR A 429 -4.57 10.28 -49.13
CA THR A 429 -4.76 8.81 -49.05
C THR A 429 -5.25 8.44 -47.65
N GLY A 430 -6.26 7.56 -47.56
CA GLY A 430 -6.56 6.79 -46.34
C GLY A 430 -7.61 7.36 -45.36
N ARG A 431 -8.86 7.57 -45.81
CA ARG A 431 -10.02 7.54 -44.89
C ARG A 431 -10.23 6.10 -44.43
N LEU A 432 -9.97 5.83 -43.15
CA LEU A 432 -10.60 4.82 -42.28
C LEU A 432 -9.82 4.88 -40.95
N LEU A 433 -10.29 5.70 -40.00
CA LEU A 433 -9.96 5.71 -38.55
C LEU A 433 -10.39 7.07 -37.97
N GLY A 434 -11.64 7.45 -38.20
CA GLY A 434 -12.26 8.56 -37.49
C GLY A 434 -13.53 8.00 -36.89
N HIS A 435 -13.58 7.89 -35.57
CA HIS A 435 -14.76 7.81 -34.66
C HIS A 435 -14.42 7.08 -33.33
N GLY A 436 -13.23 6.49 -33.16
CA GLY A 436 -12.80 5.86 -31.89
C GLY A 436 -11.90 6.71 -30.97
N ALA A 437 -11.02 7.54 -31.55
CA ALA A 437 -9.93 8.21 -30.81
C ALA A 437 -10.29 9.53 -30.10
N ARG A 438 -11.58 9.84 -29.88
CA ARG A 438 -12.00 11.05 -29.11
C ARG A 438 -12.59 10.71 -27.75
N HIS A 439 -12.56 9.44 -27.33
CA HIS A 439 -13.28 8.98 -26.15
C HIS A 439 -12.42 8.70 -24.92
N VAL A 440 -11.09 8.73 -25.01
CA VAL A 440 -10.20 8.32 -23.90
C VAL A 440 -9.69 9.50 -23.07
N ALA A 441 -9.26 10.64 -23.65
CA ALA A 441 -8.93 11.86 -22.89
C ALA A 441 -10.09 12.35 -22.02
N GLY A 442 -11.31 12.28 -22.55
CA GLY A 442 -12.51 12.58 -21.79
C GLY A 442 -12.70 11.62 -20.62
N ARG A 443 -12.29 10.35 -20.72
CA ARG A 443 -12.50 9.35 -19.66
C ARG A 443 -11.50 9.52 -18.53
N VAL A 444 -10.19 9.64 -18.81
CA VAL A 444 -9.15 9.88 -17.78
C VAL A 444 -9.40 11.20 -17.04
N ARG A 445 -9.64 12.28 -17.78
CA ARG A 445 -9.92 13.59 -17.19
C ARG A 445 -11.24 13.61 -16.41
N ARG A 446 -12.30 12.94 -16.88
CA ARG A 446 -13.56 12.79 -16.12
C ARG A 446 -13.37 11.93 -14.87
N SER A 447 -12.56 10.88 -14.92
CA SER A 447 -12.24 10.04 -13.76
C SER A 447 -11.45 10.82 -12.71
N ALA A 448 -10.40 11.56 -13.12
CA ALA A 448 -9.66 12.44 -12.23
C ALA A 448 -10.56 13.54 -11.64
N THR A 449 -11.37 14.22 -12.48
CA THR A 449 -12.27 15.29 -12.01
C THR A 449 -13.36 14.77 -11.06
N ARG A 450 -13.92 13.57 -11.30
CA ARG A 450 -14.87 12.92 -10.38
C ARG A 450 -14.20 12.50 -9.07
N ALA A 451 -12.97 11.99 -9.13
CA ALA A 451 -12.21 11.60 -7.95
C ALA A 451 -11.86 12.82 -7.07
N VAL A 452 -11.52 13.95 -7.69
CA VAL A 452 -11.31 15.24 -7.00
C VAL A 452 -12.62 15.75 -6.40
N ALA A 453 -13.74 15.72 -7.14
CA ALA A 453 -15.03 16.20 -6.64
C ALA A 453 -15.59 15.36 -5.46
N ALA A 454 -15.20 14.09 -5.34
CA ALA A 454 -15.65 13.18 -4.29
C ALA A 454 -14.80 13.23 -3.01
N ARG A 455 -13.68 13.98 -2.99
CA ARG A 455 -12.70 13.95 -1.91
C ARG A 455 -12.39 15.35 -1.40
N ARG A 456 -12.41 15.54 -0.07
CA ARG A 456 -11.87 16.76 0.54
C ARG A 456 -10.35 16.61 0.68
N PRO A 457 -9.55 17.64 0.33
CA PRO A 457 -8.11 17.62 0.59
C PRO A 457 -7.86 17.46 2.09
N LEU A 458 -6.87 16.63 2.44
CA LEU A 458 -6.43 16.39 3.81
C LEU A 458 -5.57 17.56 4.32
N VAL A 459 -4.85 18.21 3.40
CA VAL A 459 -3.95 19.32 3.68
C VAL A 459 -4.31 20.46 2.73
N SER A 460 -4.52 21.66 3.28
CA SER A 460 -4.59 22.87 2.46
C SER A 460 -3.18 23.42 2.33
N LEU A 461 -2.60 23.27 1.13
CA LEU A 461 -1.24 23.73 0.83
C LEU A 461 -1.27 24.63 -0.40
N ARG A 462 -0.78 25.85 -0.25
CA ARG A 462 -0.60 26.87 -1.29
C ARG A 462 0.87 26.91 -1.75
N PRO A 463 1.15 27.46 -2.94
CA PRO A 463 2.52 27.60 -3.43
C PRO A 463 3.44 28.36 -2.46
N ASP A 464 2.89 29.36 -1.75
CA ASP A 464 3.63 30.23 -0.81
C ASP A 464 3.90 29.56 0.54
N ASP A 465 3.21 28.47 0.87
CA ASP A 465 3.48 27.68 2.09
C ASP A 465 4.79 26.87 1.96
N LEU A 466 5.32 26.75 0.74
CA LEU A 466 6.58 26.05 0.45
C LEU A 466 7.73 27.05 0.44
N PRO A 467 8.78 26.86 1.26
CA PRO A 467 9.94 27.73 1.29
C PRO A 467 10.63 27.87 -0.07
N GLU A 468 11.31 29.00 -0.28
CA GLU A 468 12.04 29.28 -1.53
C GLU A 468 13.16 28.26 -1.81
N TRP A 469 13.77 27.71 -0.76
CA TRP A 469 14.83 26.69 -0.88
C TRP A 469 14.32 25.36 -1.47
N VAL A 470 13.01 25.10 -1.50
CA VAL A 470 12.44 23.93 -2.17
C VAL A 470 12.37 24.22 -3.68
N LEU A 471 13.44 23.91 -4.41
CA LEU A 471 13.57 24.23 -5.83
C LEU A 471 12.87 23.21 -6.74
N ALA A 472 12.38 23.65 -7.90
CA ALA A 472 11.77 22.76 -8.90
C ALA A 472 12.80 21.84 -9.56
N THR A 473 13.90 22.43 -10.04
CA THR A 473 15.12 21.73 -10.48
C THR A 473 16.16 21.88 -9.40
N ASP A 474 16.76 20.78 -8.95
CA ASP A 474 17.57 20.78 -7.73
C ASP A 474 18.55 19.59 -7.69
N VAL A 475 19.56 19.66 -6.82
CA VAL A 475 20.55 18.60 -6.58
C VAL A 475 20.50 18.19 -5.13
N LEU A 476 20.36 16.89 -4.88
CA LEU A 476 20.57 16.32 -3.56
C LEU A 476 22.03 15.90 -3.44
N GLY A 477 22.81 16.74 -2.78
CA GLY A 477 24.25 16.53 -2.56
C GLY A 477 24.58 16.03 -1.17
N GLU A 478 23.71 16.30 -0.19
CA GLU A 478 23.93 15.96 1.21
C GLU A 478 22.74 15.21 1.84
N PRO A 479 22.99 14.26 2.77
CA PRO A 479 21.92 13.60 3.51
C PRO A 479 21.03 14.56 4.32
N ASP A 480 21.60 15.65 4.85
CA ASP A 480 20.88 16.61 5.70
C ASP A 480 19.78 17.34 4.93
N GLU A 481 20.00 17.64 3.65
CA GLU A 481 19.00 18.23 2.74
C GLU A 481 17.79 17.31 2.55
N ALA A 482 18.04 15.99 2.50
CA ALA A 482 16.99 14.98 2.41
C ALA A 482 16.16 14.94 3.71
N ASP A 483 16.83 15.02 4.85
CA ASP A 483 16.19 15.05 6.15
C ASP A 483 15.42 16.34 6.41
N ASP A 484 15.89 17.48 5.90
CA ASP A 484 15.18 18.75 5.93
C ASP A 484 13.89 18.70 5.12
N ALA A 485 13.91 18.15 3.90
CA ALA A 485 12.69 17.92 3.13
C ALA A 485 11.71 17.01 3.89
N ARG A 486 12.21 15.96 4.53
CA ARG A 486 11.39 15.06 5.37
C ARG A 486 10.84 15.77 6.61
N ARG A 487 11.61 16.64 7.27
CA ARG A 487 11.14 17.47 8.40
C ARG A 487 10.06 18.45 7.94
N LEU A 488 10.30 19.19 6.86
CA LEU A 488 9.35 20.14 6.29
C LEU A 488 8.03 19.46 5.92
N SER A 489 8.07 18.29 5.27
CA SER A 489 6.84 17.55 4.92
C SER A 489 5.96 17.23 6.14
N ARG A 490 6.56 16.98 7.31
CA ARG A 490 5.83 16.75 8.58
C ARG A 490 5.20 18.05 9.08
N ILE A 491 5.92 19.17 9.00
CA ILE A 491 5.42 20.49 9.38
C ILE A 491 4.22 20.88 8.51
N LEU A 492 4.29 20.59 7.20
CA LEU A 492 3.21 20.83 6.24
C LEU A 492 2.04 19.85 6.38
N GLY A 493 2.09 18.90 7.32
CA GLY A 493 1.01 17.93 7.56
C GLY A 493 0.85 16.89 6.45
N LEU A 494 1.84 16.73 5.56
CA LEU A 494 1.80 15.74 4.49
C LEU A 494 1.88 14.30 5.06
N PRO A 495 1.31 13.30 4.36
CA PRO A 495 1.43 11.88 4.74
C PRO A 495 2.88 11.48 5.03
N ARG A 496 3.13 10.69 6.08
CA ARG A 496 4.50 10.37 6.54
C ARG A 496 5.37 9.75 5.42
N SER A 497 6.62 10.21 5.34
CA SER A 497 7.70 9.58 4.58
C SER A 497 8.71 8.91 5.51
N LEU A 498 9.14 7.69 5.16
CA LEU A 498 10.18 6.94 5.86
C LEU A 498 11.56 7.15 5.22
N ASP A 499 11.59 7.31 3.89
CA ASP A 499 12.80 7.59 3.13
C ASP A 499 12.97 9.11 2.93
N SER A 500 14.10 9.66 3.38
CA SER A 500 14.41 11.08 3.29
C SER A 500 14.71 11.49 1.85
N VAL A 501 15.33 10.61 1.07
CA VAL A 501 15.66 10.88 -0.34
C VAL A 501 14.40 10.98 -1.21
N SER A 502 13.48 10.03 -1.05
CA SER A 502 12.15 10.09 -1.67
C SER A 502 11.37 11.30 -1.18
N ALA A 503 11.51 11.70 0.09
CA ALA A 503 10.85 12.90 0.61
C ALA A 503 11.34 14.16 -0.11
N TRP A 504 12.65 14.31 -0.30
CA TRP A 504 13.22 15.40 -1.09
C TRP A 504 12.71 15.39 -2.53
N ALA A 505 12.75 14.24 -3.19
CA ALA A 505 12.31 14.09 -4.57
C ALA A 505 10.82 14.46 -4.73
N ALA A 506 9.96 13.90 -3.87
CA ALA A 506 8.52 14.15 -3.88
C ALA A 506 8.17 15.59 -3.50
N LEU A 507 8.89 16.20 -2.55
CA LEU A 507 8.60 17.55 -2.08
C LEU A 507 8.83 18.58 -3.17
N GLY A 508 9.99 18.52 -3.83
CA GLY A 508 10.29 19.44 -4.92
C GLY A 508 9.42 19.21 -6.15
N SER A 509 9.03 17.96 -6.42
CA SER A 509 8.08 17.66 -7.51
C SER A 509 6.69 18.20 -7.21
N LEU A 510 6.20 18.05 -5.97
CA LEU A 510 4.94 18.65 -5.52
C LEU A 510 5.01 20.18 -5.59
N ALA A 511 6.13 20.78 -5.19
CA ALA A 511 6.37 22.22 -5.28
C ALA A 511 6.32 22.72 -6.73
N ALA A 512 6.95 22.00 -7.67
CA ALA A 512 6.88 22.33 -9.09
C ALA A 512 5.43 22.27 -9.62
N ILE A 513 4.67 21.25 -9.24
CA ILE A 513 3.26 21.10 -9.63
C ILE A 513 2.42 22.27 -9.09
N LEU A 514 2.57 22.61 -7.81
CA LEU A 514 1.84 23.68 -7.16
C LEU A 514 2.21 25.06 -7.73
N ARG A 515 3.49 25.33 -7.99
CA ARG A 515 3.93 26.65 -8.48
C ARG A 515 3.64 26.87 -9.96
N VAL A 516 3.62 25.81 -10.77
CA VAL A 516 3.61 25.94 -12.24
C VAL A 516 2.34 25.42 -12.91
N ARG A 517 1.67 24.41 -12.35
CA ARG A 517 0.53 23.73 -13.01
C ARG A 517 -0.80 23.89 -12.30
N ASP A 518 -0.76 24.24 -11.03
CA ASP A 518 -1.95 24.36 -10.23
C ASP A 518 -2.74 25.63 -10.59
N ASP A 519 -3.98 25.42 -11.00
CA ASP A 519 -4.95 26.47 -11.34
C ASP A 519 -5.80 26.88 -10.12
N GLY A 520 -5.40 26.47 -8.91
CA GLY A 520 -6.17 26.63 -7.67
C GLY A 520 -7.37 25.69 -7.56
N ARG A 521 -7.69 24.92 -8.61
CA ARG A 521 -8.78 23.93 -8.63
C ARG A 521 -8.29 22.49 -8.58
N ARG A 522 -6.96 22.29 -8.51
CA ARG A 522 -6.30 20.97 -8.46
C ARG A 522 -6.72 20.05 -9.60
N SER A 523 -6.97 20.62 -10.79
CA SER A 523 -7.56 19.91 -11.93
C SER A 523 -6.55 19.19 -12.83
N ALA A 524 -5.25 19.32 -12.52
CA ALA A 524 -4.16 18.76 -13.30
C ALA A 524 -4.20 17.21 -13.34
N VAL A 525 -4.06 16.65 -14.54
CA VAL A 525 -3.90 15.21 -14.77
C VAL A 525 -2.42 14.85 -14.57
N ILE A 526 -2.11 14.34 -13.39
CA ILE A 526 -0.76 13.95 -12.99
C ILE A 526 -0.58 12.45 -13.25
N VAL A 527 0.50 12.07 -13.92
CA VAL A 527 0.96 10.69 -14.00
C VAL A 527 2.27 10.58 -13.26
N ASP A 528 2.35 9.61 -12.36
CA ASP A 528 3.56 9.29 -11.61
C ASP A 528 3.91 7.83 -11.91
N GLU A 529 5.07 7.62 -12.53
CA GLU A 529 5.59 6.29 -12.88
C GLU A 529 5.97 5.47 -11.65
N GLY A 530 6.16 6.10 -10.49
CA GLY A 530 6.21 5.40 -9.21
C GLY A 530 4.85 4.78 -8.80
N GLY A 531 3.81 4.99 -9.60
CA GLY A 531 2.46 4.47 -9.42
C GLY A 531 1.64 5.26 -8.40
N THR A 532 0.38 4.87 -8.23
CA THR A 532 -0.55 5.51 -7.28
C THR A 532 -0.12 5.42 -5.81
N ARG A 533 0.85 4.54 -5.50
CA ARG A 533 1.41 4.28 -4.18
C ARG A 533 2.71 5.04 -3.89
N SER A 534 3.28 5.72 -4.88
CA SER A 534 4.46 6.57 -4.70
C SER A 534 4.20 7.65 -3.63
N LEU A 535 5.28 8.15 -3.03
CA LEU A 535 5.19 9.21 -2.03
C LEU A 535 4.54 10.49 -2.61
N LEU A 536 4.94 10.88 -3.83
CA LEU A 536 4.34 12.02 -4.52
C LEU A 536 2.85 11.79 -4.79
N SER A 537 2.44 10.62 -5.27
CA SER A 537 1.01 10.33 -5.50
C SER A 537 0.18 10.42 -4.22
N ARG A 538 0.75 10.04 -3.08
CA ARG A 538 0.09 10.22 -1.77
C ARG A 538 -0.01 11.69 -1.38
N TRP A 539 1.05 12.46 -1.57
CA TRP A 539 1.08 13.88 -1.21
C TRP A 539 0.21 14.74 -2.13
N ALA A 540 0.26 14.49 -3.43
CA ALA A 540 -0.60 15.12 -4.42
C ALA A 540 -2.09 14.88 -4.08
N ARG A 541 -2.47 13.65 -3.68
CA ARG A 541 -3.82 13.36 -3.17
C ARG A 541 -4.15 14.09 -1.89
N ALA A 542 -3.21 14.17 -0.94
CA ALA A 542 -3.42 14.88 0.31
C ALA A 542 -3.74 16.37 0.10
N VAL A 543 -3.12 17.00 -0.91
CA VAL A 543 -3.38 18.41 -1.26
C VAL A 543 -4.48 18.61 -2.32
N GLY A 544 -5.17 17.54 -2.73
CA GLY A 544 -6.40 17.62 -3.53
C GLY A 544 -6.28 17.27 -5.02
N PHE A 545 -5.12 16.82 -5.51
CA PHE A 545 -5.00 16.28 -6.88
C PHE A 545 -5.46 14.81 -6.96
N ALA A 546 -5.67 14.32 -8.18
CA ALA A 546 -5.97 12.91 -8.44
C ALA A 546 -5.01 12.33 -9.50
N PRO A 547 -3.81 11.87 -9.08
CA PRO A 547 -2.86 11.21 -9.97
C PRO A 547 -3.47 9.95 -10.61
N VAL A 548 -3.05 9.66 -11.84
CA VAL A 548 -3.51 8.56 -12.67
C VAL A 548 -2.34 7.62 -12.94
N GLU A 549 -2.61 6.32 -12.99
CA GLU A 549 -1.60 5.29 -13.26
C GLU A 549 -1.50 5.01 -14.76
N ILE A 550 -0.32 5.21 -15.35
CA ILE A 550 0.00 4.86 -16.74
C ILE A 550 1.46 4.39 -16.75
N ASP A 551 1.72 3.17 -17.23
CA ASP A 551 3.06 2.58 -17.35
C ASP A 551 3.64 2.86 -18.75
N PHE A 552 4.82 3.48 -18.77
CA PHE A 552 5.49 3.97 -19.96
C PHE A 552 6.66 3.07 -20.43
N THR A 553 7.17 2.10 -19.65
CA THR A 553 8.47 1.46 -19.95
C THR A 553 8.51 -0.08 -19.98
N GLY A 554 7.37 -0.78 -19.98
CA GLY A 554 7.33 -2.24 -20.14
C GLY A 554 8.04 -2.79 -21.42
N ALA A 555 8.72 -3.94 -21.31
CA ALA A 555 9.43 -4.66 -22.40
C ALA A 555 8.51 -5.19 -23.53
N HIS A 556 7.21 -4.98 -23.41
CA HIS A 556 6.29 -4.91 -24.52
C HIS A 556 5.64 -3.53 -24.46
N PRO A 557 5.51 -2.80 -25.58
CA PRO A 557 4.67 -1.60 -25.59
C PRO A 557 3.29 -2.08 -25.14
N SER A 558 2.95 -1.78 -23.88
CA SER A 558 1.68 -2.20 -23.33
C SER A 558 0.62 -1.51 -24.20
N VAL A 559 -0.44 -2.23 -24.52
CA VAL A 559 -1.58 -1.66 -25.24
C VAL A 559 -2.13 -0.41 -24.51
N ALA A 560 -1.79 -0.20 -23.23
CA ALA A 560 -2.14 0.97 -22.42
C ALA A 560 -1.38 2.25 -22.79
N ALA A 561 -0.12 2.19 -23.24
CA ALA A 561 0.59 3.39 -23.71
C ALA A 561 -0.02 3.95 -25.02
N LEU A 562 -0.67 3.09 -25.81
CA LEU A 562 -1.41 3.44 -27.04
C LEU A 562 -2.79 4.06 -26.78
N ASP A 563 -3.27 4.09 -25.54
CA ASP A 563 -4.57 4.65 -25.13
C ASP A 563 -4.48 6.10 -24.58
N VAL A 564 -3.27 6.68 -24.49
CA VAL A 564 -3.10 8.08 -24.10
C VAL A 564 -3.28 8.98 -25.31
N ASP A 565 -4.13 9.99 -25.25
CA ASP A 565 -4.26 10.94 -26.35
C ASP A 565 -3.04 11.90 -26.33
N THR A 566 -2.51 12.26 -27.49
CA THR A 566 -1.43 13.27 -27.63
C THR A 566 -1.81 14.56 -26.90
N GLY A 567 -0.91 15.06 -26.05
CA GLY A 567 -1.15 16.29 -25.30
C GLY A 567 -2.32 16.23 -24.32
N SER A 568 -2.60 15.06 -23.74
CA SER A 568 -3.70 14.89 -22.79
C SER A 568 -3.29 14.99 -21.32
N LEU A 569 -1.99 14.94 -21.03
CA LEU A 569 -1.44 14.96 -19.67
C LEU A 569 -0.91 16.34 -19.27
N ASP A 570 -1.01 16.65 -17.97
CA ASP A 570 -0.51 17.88 -17.38
C ASP A 570 0.89 17.74 -16.78
N VAL A 571 1.14 16.60 -16.14
CA VAL A 571 2.37 16.33 -15.40
C VAL A 571 2.71 14.86 -15.60
N ILE A 572 3.96 14.55 -15.93
CA ILE A 572 4.55 13.22 -15.89
C ILE A 572 5.72 13.28 -14.92
N VAL A 573 5.81 12.30 -14.03
CA VAL A 573 6.83 12.25 -12.99
C VAL A 573 7.47 10.86 -12.92
N ARG A 574 8.80 10.81 -12.89
CA ARG A 574 9.60 9.60 -12.68
C ARG A 574 10.70 9.89 -11.67
N ILE A 575 10.37 9.79 -10.38
CA ILE A 575 11.23 10.26 -9.28
C ILE A 575 11.48 9.16 -8.23
N HIS A 576 12.72 8.69 -8.14
CA HIS A 576 13.28 7.78 -7.14
C HIS A 576 14.79 7.63 -7.41
N PRO A 577 15.66 7.31 -6.41
CA PRO A 577 17.09 7.04 -6.63
C PRO A 577 17.40 6.06 -7.77
N ASN A 578 16.57 5.02 -7.89
CA ASN A 578 16.67 3.98 -8.91
C ASN A 578 15.51 4.07 -9.92
N GLY A 579 14.87 5.25 -10.00
CA GLY A 579 13.64 5.44 -10.76
C GLY A 579 13.90 5.66 -12.24
N CYS A 580 14.93 6.44 -12.57
CA CYS A 580 15.34 6.78 -13.92
C CYS A 580 16.87 6.86 -13.95
N ASP A 581 17.52 6.03 -14.75
CA ASP A 581 18.95 6.11 -14.97
C ASP A 581 19.28 6.87 -16.27
N ALA A 582 20.56 6.99 -16.61
CA ALA A 582 21.02 7.67 -17.82
C ALA A 582 20.45 7.06 -19.13
N ASP A 583 20.22 5.74 -19.16
CA ASP A 583 19.76 5.01 -20.36
C ASP A 583 18.25 5.19 -20.56
N ASP A 584 17.52 5.39 -19.48
CA ASP A 584 16.08 5.63 -19.46
C ASP A 584 15.64 7.02 -19.96
N VAL A 585 16.48 8.04 -19.75
CA VAL A 585 16.05 9.45 -19.88
C VAL A 585 15.55 9.80 -21.27
N ASP A 586 16.19 9.28 -22.32
CA ASP A 586 15.83 9.61 -23.70
C ASP A 586 14.46 9.05 -24.06
N HIS A 587 14.16 7.82 -23.63
CA HIS A 587 12.86 7.20 -23.82
C HIS A 587 11.75 7.98 -23.11
N VAL A 588 12.01 8.40 -21.86
CA VAL A 588 11.06 9.20 -21.07
C VAL A 588 10.80 10.57 -21.74
N LEU A 589 11.85 11.22 -22.25
CA LEU A 589 11.72 12.50 -22.96
C LEU A 589 10.87 12.37 -24.23
N GLU A 590 11.10 11.32 -25.03
CA GLU A 590 10.34 11.07 -26.24
C GLU A 590 8.86 10.84 -25.95
N GLN A 591 8.55 10.00 -24.96
CA GLN A 591 7.16 9.71 -24.58
C GLN A 591 6.46 10.94 -24.01
N ALA A 592 7.13 11.67 -23.11
CA ALA A 592 6.61 12.89 -22.55
C ALA A 592 6.36 13.96 -23.61
N SER A 593 7.20 14.03 -24.67
CA SER A 593 7.07 15.01 -25.75
C SER A 593 5.74 14.92 -26.50
N TRP A 594 5.21 13.70 -26.60
CA TRP A 594 3.95 13.40 -27.24
C TRP A 594 2.77 13.42 -26.25
N ALA A 595 2.96 12.94 -25.02
CA ALA A 595 1.87 12.80 -24.06
C ALA A 595 1.49 14.11 -23.35
N LEU A 596 2.46 15.00 -23.09
CA LEU A 596 2.23 16.27 -22.39
C LEU A 596 1.66 17.35 -23.30
N ARG A 597 0.68 18.11 -22.79
CA ARG A 597 0.22 19.34 -23.47
C ARG A 597 1.26 20.45 -23.39
N SER A 598 1.14 21.46 -24.26
CA SER A 598 1.91 22.72 -24.12
C SER A 598 1.73 23.29 -22.71
N GLY A 599 2.85 23.67 -22.09
CA GLY A 599 2.94 24.09 -20.69
C GLY A 599 2.94 22.95 -19.67
N GLY A 600 2.77 21.69 -20.07
CA GLY A 600 2.84 20.52 -19.17
C GLY A 600 4.24 20.27 -18.62
N LEU A 601 4.34 19.51 -17.53
CA LEU A 601 5.59 19.25 -16.82
C LEU A 601 6.06 17.81 -16.98
N LEU A 602 7.36 17.64 -17.18
CA LEU A 602 8.09 16.40 -16.95
C LEU A 602 9.04 16.60 -15.77
N VAL A 603 8.98 15.73 -14.78
CA VAL A 603 9.90 15.76 -13.63
C VAL A 603 10.60 14.41 -13.51
N VAL A 604 11.94 14.40 -13.56
CA VAL A 604 12.75 13.18 -13.46
C VAL A 604 13.86 13.35 -12.43
N THR A 605 14.19 12.28 -11.69
CA THR A 605 15.42 12.22 -10.89
C THR A 605 16.42 11.26 -11.51
N VAL A 606 17.67 11.69 -11.66
CA VAL A 606 18.75 10.88 -12.23
C VAL A 606 19.92 10.85 -11.24
N PRO A 607 20.55 9.70 -10.97
CA PRO A 607 21.74 9.63 -10.11
C PRO A 607 22.89 10.43 -10.71
N ILE A 608 23.60 11.20 -9.88
CA ILE A 608 24.80 11.94 -10.29
C ILE A 608 26.06 11.23 -9.78
N GLY A 609 27.02 11.07 -10.66
CA GLY A 609 28.17 10.22 -10.41
C GLY A 609 29.26 10.36 -11.48
N PRO A 610 30.44 9.77 -11.23
CA PRO A 610 31.46 9.60 -12.27
C PRO A 610 30.93 8.65 -13.36
N ARG A 611 31.48 8.73 -14.58
CA ARG A 611 31.09 7.84 -15.70
C ARG A 611 31.26 6.34 -15.42
N ALA A 612 32.08 5.99 -14.43
CA ALA A 612 32.27 4.62 -13.99
C ALA A 612 31.12 4.10 -13.12
N ALA A 613 30.32 4.99 -12.52
CA ALA A 613 29.17 4.62 -11.72
C ALA A 613 27.99 4.23 -12.63
N GLU A 614 27.47 3.02 -12.43
CA GLU A 614 26.38 2.45 -13.22
C GLU A 614 25.13 3.35 -13.19
N GLY A 615 24.61 3.68 -14.38
CA GLY A 615 23.39 4.49 -14.55
C GLY A 615 23.50 5.97 -14.19
N ALA A 616 24.64 6.44 -13.67
CA ALA A 616 24.82 7.81 -13.20
C ALA A 616 25.23 8.79 -14.31
N VAL A 617 24.85 10.05 -14.15
CA VAL A 617 25.19 11.14 -15.09
C VAL A 617 26.17 12.14 -14.48
N GLY A 618 27.15 12.57 -15.29
CA GLY A 618 28.01 13.70 -14.94
C GLY A 618 27.41 15.04 -15.40
N PRO A 619 28.01 16.18 -15.01
CA PRO A 619 27.57 17.52 -15.43
C PRO A 619 27.51 17.72 -16.96
N ALA A 620 28.39 17.06 -17.72
CA ALA A 620 28.35 17.12 -19.18
C ALA A 620 27.17 16.34 -19.77
N ASP A 621 26.80 15.22 -19.14
CA ASP A 621 25.72 14.35 -19.61
C ASP A 621 24.36 15.01 -19.31
N VAL A 622 24.21 15.69 -18.17
CA VAL A 622 23.03 16.54 -17.85
C VAL A 622 22.83 17.64 -18.91
N ARG A 623 23.90 18.33 -19.35
CA ARG A 623 23.79 19.29 -20.46
C ARG A 623 23.34 18.64 -21.77
N GLY A 624 23.80 17.42 -22.03
CA GLY A 624 23.36 16.62 -23.18
C GLY A 624 21.86 16.28 -23.11
N ILE A 625 21.38 15.85 -21.95
CA ILE A 625 19.95 15.58 -21.69
C ILE A 625 19.12 16.84 -21.99
N LEU A 626 19.55 18.00 -21.53
CA LEU A 626 18.82 19.25 -21.74
C LEU A 626 18.83 19.73 -23.19
N ALA A 627 19.92 19.53 -23.92
CA ALA A 627 19.97 19.82 -25.35
C ALA A 627 18.96 18.95 -26.12
N ARG A 628 18.90 17.64 -25.81
CA ARG A 628 17.90 16.74 -26.41
C ARG A 628 16.48 17.09 -26.00
N ALA A 629 16.26 17.41 -24.72
CA ALA A 629 14.97 17.88 -24.24
C ALA A 629 14.53 19.16 -24.98
N HIS A 630 15.45 20.10 -25.21
CA HIS A 630 15.21 21.31 -25.98
C HIS A 630 14.78 21.01 -27.42
N ASP A 631 15.48 20.10 -28.09
CA ASP A 631 15.16 19.66 -29.47
C ASP A 631 13.79 18.99 -29.55
N LEU A 632 13.42 18.24 -28.51
CA LEU A 632 12.09 17.66 -28.39
C LEU A 632 11.02 18.69 -28.08
N GLY A 633 11.37 19.90 -27.63
CA GLY A 633 10.42 21.00 -27.34
C GLY A 633 10.16 21.24 -25.85
N PHE A 634 11.12 20.94 -24.98
CA PHE A 634 11.08 21.25 -23.55
C PHE A 634 11.97 22.44 -23.18
N VAL A 635 11.65 23.07 -22.05
CA VAL A 635 12.45 24.14 -21.42
C VAL A 635 12.63 23.81 -19.95
N LEU A 636 13.85 23.95 -19.44
CA LEU A 636 14.12 23.76 -18.02
C LEU A 636 13.42 24.83 -17.17
N ILE A 637 12.85 24.43 -16.03
CA ILE A 637 12.36 25.33 -14.99
C ILE A 637 13.41 25.39 -13.89
N GLY A 638 14.02 26.56 -13.70
CA GLY A 638 15.16 26.78 -12.82
C GLY A 638 16.40 27.22 -13.62
N ASP A 639 17.51 27.43 -12.92
CA ASP A 639 18.79 27.84 -13.52
C ASP A 639 19.83 26.72 -13.35
N LEU A 640 20.29 26.16 -14.47
CA LEU A 640 21.33 25.15 -14.47
C LEU A 640 22.74 25.75 -14.39
N ASP A 641 22.95 26.93 -15.00
CA ASP A 641 24.26 27.52 -15.22
C ASP A 641 24.78 28.26 -13.98
N GLY A 642 23.89 28.53 -13.01
CA GLY A 642 24.20 29.00 -11.66
C GLY A 642 24.30 27.88 -10.62
N ASP A 643 23.30 27.81 -9.74
CA ASP A 643 23.32 27.07 -8.46
C ASP A 643 23.41 25.55 -8.63
N VAL A 644 22.70 24.97 -9.60
CA VAL A 644 22.68 23.51 -9.84
C VAL A 644 24.06 22.98 -10.25
N ASN A 645 24.73 23.59 -11.22
CA ASN A 645 26.09 23.19 -11.61
C ASN A 645 27.12 23.42 -10.48
N SER A 646 26.90 24.40 -9.61
CA SER A 646 27.74 24.61 -8.42
C SER A 646 27.56 23.45 -7.43
N ARG A 647 26.31 23.12 -7.10
CA ARG A 647 25.96 22.06 -6.15
C ARG A 647 26.33 20.66 -6.65
N MET A 648 26.24 20.40 -7.95
CA MET A 648 26.78 19.15 -8.54
C MET A 648 28.30 19.04 -8.35
N ARG A 649 29.06 20.13 -8.53
CA ARG A 649 30.52 20.14 -8.33
C ARG A 649 30.88 19.99 -6.86
N GLU A 650 30.12 20.62 -5.98
CA GLU A 650 30.29 20.51 -4.53
C GLU A 650 30.03 19.08 -4.05
N ALA A 651 28.94 18.45 -4.48
CA ALA A 651 28.63 17.05 -4.21
C ALA A 651 29.76 16.12 -4.72
N ALA A 652 30.27 16.37 -5.94
CA ALA A 652 31.38 15.60 -6.51
C ALA A 652 32.67 15.72 -5.67
N SER A 653 32.97 16.90 -5.13
CA SER A 653 34.17 17.14 -4.31
C SER A 653 34.18 16.39 -2.97
N ARG A 654 33.00 15.93 -2.52
CA ARG A 654 32.79 15.22 -1.25
C ARG A 654 32.60 13.72 -1.42
N ALA A 655 32.59 13.22 -2.66
CA ALA A 655 32.41 11.81 -2.95
C ALA A 655 33.51 10.97 -2.28
N ARG A 656 33.10 9.95 -1.52
CA ARG A 656 34.03 9.07 -0.77
C ARG A 656 34.54 7.89 -1.60
N ALA A 657 33.95 7.64 -2.76
CA ALA A 657 34.26 6.53 -3.65
C ALA A 657 34.26 7.00 -5.11
N ASP A 658 35.29 6.63 -5.86
CA ASP A 658 35.51 7.07 -7.25
C ASP A 658 34.62 6.33 -8.27
N ASP A 659 33.91 5.27 -7.84
CA ASP A 659 33.13 4.38 -8.70
C ASP A 659 31.63 4.30 -8.31
N ALA A 660 31.12 5.24 -7.50
CA ALA A 660 29.73 5.24 -7.04
C ALA A 660 29.02 6.58 -7.30
N ALA A 661 27.70 6.52 -7.51
CA ALA A 661 26.86 7.72 -7.51
C ALA A 661 26.94 8.38 -6.12
N TYR A 662 27.11 9.71 -6.11
CA TYR A 662 27.30 10.49 -4.89
C TYR A 662 26.12 11.43 -4.60
N GLY A 663 25.08 11.43 -5.42
CA GLY A 663 23.89 12.24 -5.21
C GLY A 663 22.79 11.99 -6.25
N LEU A 664 21.79 12.86 -6.28
CA LEU A 664 20.72 12.87 -7.28
C LEU A 664 20.51 14.26 -7.85
N VAL A 665 20.15 14.35 -9.13
CA VAL A 665 19.63 15.60 -9.72
C VAL A 665 18.16 15.40 -10.07
N ARG A 666 17.31 16.34 -9.66
CA ARG A 666 15.91 16.44 -10.08
C ARG A 666 15.81 17.50 -11.18
N LEU A 667 15.40 17.10 -12.38
CA LEU A 667 15.17 17.99 -13.50
C LEU A 667 13.67 18.20 -13.70
N THR A 668 13.24 19.46 -13.69
CA THR A 668 11.86 19.85 -14.01
C THR A 668 11.81 20.56 -15.35
N LEU A 669 11.15 19.95 -16.32
CA LEU A 669 11.08 20.40 -17.71
C LEU A 669 9.64 20.79 -18.06
N ARG A 670 9.46 21.92 -18.74
CA ARG A 670 8.17 22.40 -19.24
C ARG A 670 8.07 22.22 -20.74
N ARG A 671 6.99 21.63 -21.22
CA ARG A 671 6.67 21.53 -22.65
C ARG A 671 6.38 22.92 -23.21
N ARG A 672 7.00 23.27 -24.34
CA ARG A 672 6.71 24.51 -25.09
C ARG A 672 5.27 24.53 -25.59
#